data_AF-A0A259SS30-F1
#
_entry.id   AF-A0A259SS30-F1
#
_cell.length_a   1.000
_cell.length_b   1.000
_cell.length_c   1.000
_cell.angle_alpha   90.00
_cell.angle_beta   90.00
_cell.angle_gamma   90.00
#
_symmetry.space_group_name_H-M   'P 1'
#
loop_
_entity.id
_entity.type
_entity.pdbx_description
1 polymer ?
#
loop_
_entity_poly.entity_id
_entity_poly.type
_entity_poly.pdbx_seq_one_letter_code
_entity_poly.pdbx_strand_id
1 'polypeptide(L)'
;MPLKAVGGGSSAVASSSHAACSRFRGTDPLITGLTRRHLAEAVGFRDNAGGIPQARWMRAMTFERLVRHENFASRVATRTVGDLGLRRPDEVVTVDAHVNVDTTAHLLAQAHARASAKNQVTLLYQLAVPFVGFEDSRATDVKPDFAVVAPKVNAPGSWLIMGDAKDYERVRSRIDDARMLKGFLQVAVGAESARSWSKVPAGMDVHHYGVLAVPRNSFLQPEPVVENLHDYQEEVLLRIEERLREAEETSYEAATDPVKDLVAHLEATFDPAACTTCTLFSYCRAELRRSTNPADLLIELGLGRDLRRQALGLVDGVTKLGRVPASVAANISATLDGVAKPTGQRRVDQAGVPGTVNVVLAKSDAAALGVHGIGIQRVSDDGRGPWEFHVYEEPQSPETRRDVMRRLGRAVNAAMRDRRLAAADGQVPDAVHLVVPDSTTADVLASIADNLAGIEISRLGWERDKEMGRPALTFDGEPANVPPRISETERTAIALLLEDDRARAFSLRDPIVDLRAVLARHIVAGGPPSSAGRLDYLVGWAEADPAAPLNHRAFADTIEQSEHTPGARLTNQKSDELHQALVGERGRAPGGGAADPATYHAVAVEELEYKADVLGRAIDVLDALPDSKLRPAYRAIESDAQVVWRRRLELHASDLVRFGRTYRHWRNGLVPMIESDKATATHLLALSNPQAAHDLATDAGNRFVAFASVVSLEPLTIDVDSRRITDGSRIVLLTVNDQTAVDAPTTTVDTAPKGAFKIDGLAIGPLQRAGVDETAPETHLIWTPQVRSPLGVGDALVIADFSWFSKLKGNRYLSVDKPKPDQTSAPKPDCDQSSYEEAPVDHQWCCRSHESREAEWSDQLAARRARGELNPQTWPPVRDGDGFDVSPAGAATGNPYEGAQSAAPDDQTIDDLE
;
A
#
# COMPACT_ATOMS: atom_id res chain seq x y z
N MET A 1 17.33 46.22 -11.44
CA MET A 1 17.27 44.89 -12.07
C MET A 1 16.10 44.14 -11.47
N PRO A 2 15.20 43.54 -12.26
CA PRO A 2 14.05 42.84 -11.74
C PRO A 2 14.52 41.56 -11.00
N LEU A 3 13.97 41.33 -9.81
CA LEU A 3 14.30 40.20 -8.96
C LEU A 3 13.71 38.90 -9.56
N LYS A 4 14.57 37.96 -9.98
CA LYS A 4 14.19 36.57 -10.21
C LYS A 4 13.97 35.90 -8.85
N ALA A 5 12.74 35.49 -8.56
CA ALA A 5 12.46 34.51 -7.51
C ALA A 5 12.75 33.13 -8.11
N VAL A 6 13.79 32.48 -7.61
CA VAL A 6 14.18 31.12 -7.99
C VAL A 6 13.40 30.19 -7.06
N GLY A 7 12.61 29.25 -7.59
CA GLY A 7 12.05 28.12 -6.82
C GLY A 7 13.13 27.04 -6.68
N GLY A 8 13.13 26.21 -5.63
CA GLY A 8 14.27 25.29 -5.36
C GLY A 8 14.50 24.86 -3.92
N GLY A 9 13.81 25.49 -2.97
CA GLY A 9 13.86 25.22 -1.54
C GLY A 9 12.71 24.32 -1.07
N SER A 10 11.85 23.87 -1.99
CA SER A 10 10.94 22.78 -1.66
C SER A 10 11.77 21.52 -1.44
N SER A 11 11.56 20.97 -0.26
CA SER A 11 12.13 19.79 0.39
C SER A 11 12.07 18.47 -0.40
N ALA A 12 11.67 18.52 -1.67
CA ALA A 12 11.46 17.35 -2.51
C ALA A 12 12.75 16.55 -2.75
N VAL A 13 13.95 17.15 -2.78
CA VAL A 13 15.14 16.47 -3.32
C VAL A 13 15.76 15.43 -2.38
N ALA A 14 15.80 15.68 -1.07
CA ALA A 14 16.41 14.73 -0.12
C ALA A 14 15.61 13.42 0.03
N SER A 15 14.33 13.43 -0.35
CA SER A 15 13.40 12.31 -0.23
C SER A 15 12.80 11.86 -1.56
N SER A 16 13.21 12.48 -2.68
CA SER A 16 12.67 12.13 -3.99
C SER A 16 13.20 10.76 -4.42
N SER A 17 12.28 9.88 -4.84
CA SER A 17 12.62 8.66 -5.58
C SER A 17 13.50 8.93 -6.81
N HIS A 18 13.46 10.17 -7.34
CA HIS A 18 14.20 10.61 -8.51
C HIS A 18 15.61 11.13 -8.18
N ALA A 19 16.00 11.25 -6.91
CA ALA A 19 17.29 11.81 -6.51
C ALA A 19 18.50 11.03 -7.09
N ALA A 20 18.34 9.74 -7.40
CA ALA A 20 19.39 8.97 -8.07
C ALA A 20 19.61 9.34 -9.55
N CYS A 21 18.65 10.04 -10.18
CA CYS A 21 18.70 10.38 -11.60
C CYS A 21 19.55 11.62 -11.86
N SER A 22 20.61 11.49 -12.67
CA SER A 22 21.47 12.63 -13.04
C SER A 22 20.70 13.73 -13.79
N ARG A 23 19.75 13.40 -14.66
CA ARG A 23 18.89 14.40 -15.29
C ARG A 23 17.99 15.13 -14.30
N PHE A 24 17.46 14.45 -13.29
CA PHE A 24 16.63 15.08 -12.25
C PHE A 24 17.44 16.00 -11.33
N ARG A 25 18.67 15.61 -11.00
CA ARG A 25 19.58 16.41 -10.17
C ARG A 25 20.22 17.56 -10.96
N GLY A 26 20.78 17.31 -12.15
CA GLY A 26 21.41 18.33 -13.00
C GLY A 26 20.44 19.35 -13.62
N THR A 27 19.14 19.17 -13.41
CA THR A 27 18.10 20.16 -13.75
C THR A 27 17.42 20.75 -12.52
N ASP A 28 18.08 20.65 -11.36
CA ASP A 28 17.60 21.22 -10.12
C ASP A 28 17.23 22.70 -10.33
N PRO A 29 16.12 23.16 -9.72
CA PRO A 29 15.75 24.57 -9.81
C PRO A 29 16.84 25.56 -9.33
N LEU A 30 17.75 25.13 -8.44
CA LEU A 30 18.96 25.90 -8.06
C LEU A 30 19.91 26.13 -9.24
N ILE A 31 19.97 25.21 -10.19
CA ILE A 31 20.81 25.28 -11.39
C ILE A 31 20.07 26.05 -12.49
N THR A 32 18.82 25.68 -12.77
CA THR A 32 18.10 26.18 -13.95
C THR A 32 17.40 27.52 -13.72
N GLY A 33 17.09 27.87 -12.48
CA GLY A 33 16.24 29.02 -12.15
C GLY A 33 14.76 28.82 -12.49
N LEU A 34 14.34 27.61 -12.90
CA LEU A 34 12.97 27.28 -13.29
C LEU A 34 12.38 26.25 -12.31
N THR A 35 11.07 26.34 -12.04
CA THR A 35 10.38 25.24 -11.37
C THR A 35 10.39 24.01 -12.28
N ARG A 36 10.31 22.81 -11.70
CA ARG A 36 10.39 21.56 -12.47
C ARG A 36 9.29 21.43 -13.54
N ARG A 37 8.08 21.95 -13.27
CA ARG A 37 7.01 22.01 -14.28
C ARG A 37 7.24 23.02 -15.39
N HIS A 38 7.71 24.24 -15.06
CA HIS A 38 8.08 25.21 -16.09
C HIS A 38 9.28 24.73 -16.92
N LEU A 39 10.21 23.98 -16.33
CA LEU A 39 11.27 23.31 -17.06
C LEU A 39 10.69 22.31 -18.08
N ALA A 40 9.75 21.46 -17.66
CA ALA A 40 9.06 20.50 -18.52
C ALA A 40 8.34 21.20 -19.69
N GLU A 41 7.65 22.31 -19.42
CA GLU A 41 7.03 23.16 -20.45
C GLU A 41 8.08 23.79 -21.39
N ALA A 42 9.18 24.32 -20.85
CA ALA A 42 10.25 24.94 -21.63
C ALA A 42 10.94 23.94 -22.57
N VAL A 43 11.04 22.67 -22.20
CA VAL A 43 11.52 21.60 -23.10
C VAL A 43 10.45 21.06 -24.06
N GLY A 44 9.20 21.51 -23.93
CA GLY A 44 8.09 21.19 -24.84
C GLY A 44 7.20 20.02 -24.42
N PHE A 45 7.28 19.59 -23.15
CA PHE A 45 6.52 18.47 -22.60
C PHE A 45 5.88 18.86 -21.27
N ARG A 46 4.86 19.73 -21.32
CA ARG A 46 4.12 20.15 -20.12
C ARG A 46 3.62 18.92 -19.34
N ASP A 47 3.90 18.91 -18.04
CA ASP A 47 3.38 17.89 -17.13
C ASP A 47 1.89 18.15 -16.85
N ASN A 48 1.03 17.29 -17.38
CA ASN A 48 -0.42 17.31 -17.17
C ASN A 48 -0.89 16.17 -16.26
N ALA A 49 0.01 15.25 -15.86
CA ALA A 49 -0.35 14.04 -15.13
C ALA A 49 -0.16 14.19 -13.61
N GLY A 50 0.82 14.99 -13.17
CA GLY A 50 1.13 15.19 -11.75
C GLY A 50 0.23 16.17 -11.00
N GLY A 51 -0.90 16.59 -11.58
CA GLY A 51 -1.83 17.57 -11.00
C GLY A 51 -2.42 17.13 -9.67
N ILE A 52 -2.79 18.09 -8.81
CA ILE A 52 -3.50 17.83 -7.56
C ILE A 52 -5.00 18.04 -7.83
N PRO A 53 -5.87 17.04 -7.61
CA PRO A 53 -7.32 17.24 -7.66
C PRO A 53 -7.76 18.37 -6.73
N GLN A 54 -8.72 19.18 -7.17
CA GLN A 54 -9.26 20.31 -6.41
C GLN A 54 -9.76 19.87 -5.03
N ALA A 55 -10.48 18.74 -4.96
CA ALA A 55 -10.94 18.17 -3.70
C ALA A 55 -9.78 17.84 -2.74
N ARG A 56 -8.67 17.32 -3.27
CA ARG A 56 -7.45 16.99 -2.50
C ARG A 56 -6.75 18.27 -2.02
N TRP A 57 -6.68 19.29 -2.87
CA TRP A 57 -6.13 20.60 -2.52
C TRP A 57 -6.94 21.29 -1.42
N MET A 58 -8.27 21.35 -1.54
CA MET A 58 -9.16 21.93 -0.54
C MET A 58 -9.00 21.23 0.83
N ARG A 59 -8.80 19.92 0.81
CA ARG A 59 -8.49 19.13 2.01
C ARG A 59 -7.14 19.49 2.62
N ALA A 60 -6.07 19.59 1.83
CA ALA A 60 -4.75 19.98 2.32
C ALA A 60 -4.77 21.38 2.95
N MET A 61 -5.41 22.36 2.29
CA MET A 61 -5.57 23.71 2.83
C MET A 61 -6.40 23.73 4.12
N THR A 62 -7.38 22.85 4.23
CA THR A 62 -8.18 22.69 5.45
C THR A 62 -7.32 22.13 6.60
N PHE A 63 -6.50 21.12 6.32
CA PHE A 63 -5.57 20.55 7.30
C PHE A 63 -4.54 21.59 7.76
N GLU A 64 -3.95 22.34 6.84
CA GLU A 64 -2.99 23.40 7.15
C GLU A 64 -3.61 24.49 8.05
N ARG A 65 -4.88 24.87 7.81
CA ARG A 65 -5.61 25.79 8.70
C ARG A 65 -5.81 25.21 10.10
N LEU A 66 -6.10 23.91 10.22
CA LEU A 66 -6.22 23.24 11.52
C LEU A 66 -4.89 23.21 12.27
N VAL A 67 -3.78 23.02 11.56
CA VAL A 67 -2.40 23.08 12.10
C VAL A 67 -2.06 24.48 12.64
N ARG A 68 -2.71 25.54 12.16
CA ARG A 68 -2.53 26.91 12.66
C ARG A 68 -3.49 27.29 13.79
N HIS A 69 -4.47 26.45 14.09
CA HIS A 69 -5.45 26.74 15.12
C HIS A 69 -4.80 26.73 16.52
N GLU A 70 -5.14 27.70 17.37
CA GLU A 70 -4.51 27.91 18.69
C GLU A 70 -4.51 26.64 19.56
N ASN A 71 -5.65 25.94 19.62
CA ASN A 71 -5.79 24.65 20.32
C ASN A 71 -4.78 23.59 19.85
N PHE A 72 -4.48 23.54 18.56
CA PHE A 72 -3.50 22.58 18.03
C PHE A 72 -2.07 23.03 18.35
N ALA A 73 -1.74 24.30 18.15
CA ALA A 73 -0.40 24.82 18.41
C ALA A 73 0.04 24.58 19.88
N SER A 74 -0.88 24.78 20.83
CA SER A 74 -0.65 24.45 22.25
C SER A 74 -0.40 22.95 22.47
N ARG A 75 -1.18 22.09 21.82
CA ARG A 75 -1.01 20.62 21.89
C ARG A 75 0.30 20.15 21.26
N VAL A 76 0.72 20.70 20.13
CA VAL A 76 2.01 20.36 19.50
C VAL A 76 3.15 20.74 20.41
N ALA A 77 3.22 22.00 20.83
CA ALA A 77 4.29 22.49 21.69
C ALA A 77 4.39 21.67 22.99
N THR A 78 3.27 21.40 23.66
CA THR A 78 3.29 20.64 24.92
C THR A 78 3.64 19.17 24.75
N ARG A 79 3.11 18.49 23.72
CA ARG A 79 3.46 17.08 23.44
C ARG A 79 4.92 16.95 23.03
N THR A 80 5.40 17.77 22.10
CA THR A 80 6.81 17.78 21.69
C THR A 80 7.75 17.96 22.87
N VAL A 81 7.51 18.96 23.72
CA VAL A 81 8.37 19.25 24.88
C VAL A 81 8.30 18.12 25.91
N GLY A 82 7.11 17.55 26.15
CA GLY A 82 6.94 16.40 27.04
C GLY A 82 7.66 15.14 26.54
N ASP A 83 7.58 14.86 25.24
CA ASP A 83 8.17 13.68 24.61
C ASP A 83 9.69 13.69 24.65
N LEU A 84 10.27 14.88 24.60
CA LEU A 84 11.72 15.09 24.74
C LEU A 84 12.18 15.09 26.20
N GLY A 85 11.27 14.84 27.16
CA GLY A 85 11.59 14.85 28.59
C GLY A 85 11.98 16.23 29.12
N LEU A 86 11.58 17.31 28.43
CA LEU A 86 11.85 18.67 28.85
C LEU A 86 10.91 19.08 30.00
N ARG A 87 11.20 20.22 30.66
CA ARG A 87 10.33 20.73 31.72
C ARG A 87 8.99 21.19 31.14
N ARG A 88 7.93 21.02 31.93
CA ARG A 88 6.62 21.59 31.62
C ARG A 88 6.76 23.10 31.41
N PRO A 89 6.25 23.65 30.30
CA PRO A 89 6.28 25.10 30.09
C PRO A 89 5.27 25.80 31.00
N ASP A 90 5.62 27.01 31.42
CA ASP A 90 4.71 27.87 32.19
C ASP A 90 3.60 28.45 31.28
N GLU A 91 3.93 28.63 30.00
CA GLU A 91 3.03 29.17 28.96
C GLU A 91 3.50 28.71 27.57
N VAL A 92 2.55 28.56 26.64
CA VAL A 92 2.82 28.37 25.21
C VAL A 92 2.43 29.65 24.46
N VAL A 93 3.36 30.20 23.69
CA VAL A 93 3.12 31.38 22.86
C VAL A 93 3.22 31.01 21.38
N THR A 94 2.28 31.48 20.55
CA THR A 94 2.27 31.25 19.11
C THR A 94 2.65 32.52 18.36
N VAL A 95 3.53 32.42 17.35
CA VAL A 95 3.93 33.55 16.50
C VAL A 95 4.02 33.14 15.03
N ASP A 96 3.70 34.08 14.13
CA ASP A 96 3.70 33.89 12.68
C ASP A 96 4.92 34.58 12.06
N ALA A 97 5.72 33.84 11.30
CA ALA A 97 6.91 34.37 10.63
C ALA A 97 6.65 34.81 9.17
N HIS A 98 5.43 34.63 8.66
CA HIS A 98 4.98 35.10 7.35
C HIS A 98 5.89 34.70 6.16
N VAL A 99 6.50 33.51 6.25
CA VAL A 99 7.42 32.95 5.23
C VAL A 99 8.52 33.94 4.86
N ASN A 100 9.10 34.60 5.87
CA ASN A 100 10.13 35.62 5.67
C ASN A 100 11.34 35.38 6.57
N VAL A 101 12.54 35.35 5.98
CA VAL A 101 13.80 35.02 6.66
C VAL A 101 14.13 35.99 7.79
N ASP A 102 14.02 37.30 7.54
CA ASP A 102 14.36 38.32 8.55
C ASP A 102 13.36 38.34 9.69
N THR A 103 12.07 38.15 9.38
CA THR A 103 11.00 38.02 10.38
C THR A 103 11.21 36.76 11.22
N THR A 104 11.57 35.64 10.58
CA THR A 104 11.90 34.38 11.25
C THR A 104 13.05 34.59 12.25
N ALA A 105 14.16 35.20 11.82
CA ALA A 105 15.31 35.49 12.69
C ALA A 105 14.91 36.36 13.90
N HIS A 106 14.13 37.42 13.67
CA HIS A 106 13.65 38.29 14.73
C HIS A 106 12.79 37.55 15.76
N LEU A 107 11.86 36.72 15.29
CA LEU A 107 10.98 35.94 16.16
C LEU A 107 11.72 34.84 16.92
N LEU A 108 12.73 34.21 16.32
CA LEU A 108 13.59 33.25 17.00
C LEU A 108 14.35 33.91 18.17
N ALA A 109 14.86 35.13 17.98
CA ALA A 109 15.52 35.88 19.06
C ALA A 109 14.55 36.19 20.22
N GLN A 110 13.30 36.57 19.92
CA GLN A 110 12.29 36.77 20.95
C GLN A 110 11.92 35.47 21.67
N ALA A 111 11.75 34.37 20.92
CA ALA A 111 11.45 33.06 21.46
C ALA A 111 12.57 32.54 22.37
N HIS A 112 13.83 32.74 21.98
CA HIS A 112 15.01 32.43 22.80
C HIS A 112 14.99 33.16 24.14
N ALA A 113 14.68 34.46 24.12
CA ALA A 113 14.62 35.27 25.33
C ALA A 113 13.50 34.80 26.27
N ARG A 114 12.32 34.47 25.73
CA ARG A 114 11.19 33.92 26.50
C ARG A 114 11.52 32.57 27.12
N ALA A 115 12.08 31.65 26.34
CA ALA A 115 12.49 30.33 26.82
C ALA A 115 13.54 30.44 27.94
N SER A 116 14.57 31.26 27.73
CA SER A 116 15.69 31.40 28.67
C SER A 116 15.30 32.14 29.95
N ALA A 117 14.38 33.11 29.90
CA ALA A 117 14.05 33.97 31.04
C ALA A 117 12.79 33.54 31.82
N LYS A 118 11.83 32.90 31.15
CA LYS A 118 10.47 32.70 31.69
C LYS A 118 9.96 31.26 31.64
N ASN A 119 10.80 30.28 31.26
CA ASN A 119 10.38 28.89 31.07
C ASN A 119 9.16 28.74 30.12
N GLN A 120 9.06 29.64 29.13
CA GLN A 120 7.99 29.65 28.14
C GLN A 120 8.41 28.87 26.89
N VAL A 121 7.45 28.23 26.23
CA VAL A 121 7.66 27.59 24.93
C VAL A 121 7.01 28.45 23.84
N THR A 122 7.70 28.62 22.72
CA THR A 122 7.15 29.33 21.57
C THR A 122 6.99 28.39 20.40
N LEU A 123 5.80 28.33 19.80
CA LEU A 123 5.58 27.71 18.49
C LEU A 123 5.59 28.81 17.43
N LEU A 124 6.58 28.75 16.54
CA LEU A 124 6.68 29.59 15.36
C LEU A 124 6.07 28.81 14.18
N TYR A 125 5.27 29.45 13.33
CA TYR A 125 4.76 28.83 12.10
C TYR A 125 5.01 29.72 10.88
N GLN A 126 4.94 29.13 9.67
CA GLN A 126 5.31 29.77 8.40
C GLN A 126 6.75 30.30 8.39
N LEU A 127 7.73 29.46 8.74
CA LEU A 127 9.13 29.87 8.77
C LEU A 127 9.72 29.94 7.36
N ALA A 128 10.75 30.76 7.22
CA ALA A 128 11.68 30.68 6.10
C ALA A 128 13.11 30.68 6.64
N VAL A 129 13.90 29.69 6.24
CA VAL A 129 15.30 29.51 6.64
C VAL A 129 16.15 29.37 5.38
N PRO A 130 17.28 30.09 5.27
CA PRO A 130 18.15 29.94 4.10
C PRO A 130 18.64 28.50 3.96
N PHE A 131 18.69 28.00 2.73
CA PHE A 131 19.23 26.67 2.46
C PHE A 131 20.72 26.59 2.82
N VAL A 132 21.17 25.42 3.32
CA VAL A 132 22.56 25.18 3.75
C VAL A 132 23.56 25.62 2.67
N GLY A 133 24.51 26.49 3.04
CA GLY A 133 25.57 26.98 2.14
C GLY A 133 25.19 28.17 1.25
N PHE A 134 23.94 28.63 1.30
CA PHE A 134 23.42 29.65 0.39
C PHE A 134 22.82 30.88 1.08
N GLU A 135 23.18 31.15 2.34
CA GLU A 135 22.67 32.28 3.16
C GLU A 135 22.77 33.65 2.46
N ASP A 136 23.87 33.91 1.74
CA ASP A 136 24.14 35.18 1.04
C ASP A 136 23.71 35.20 -0.44
N SER A 137 23.10 34.11 -0.91
CA SER A 137 22.63 33.97 -2.28
C SER A 137 21.09 33.99 -2.31
N ARG A 138 20.48 34.37 -3.44
CA ARG A 138 19.01 34.26 -3.60
C ARG A 138 18.56 32.86 -4.00
N ALA A 139 19.18 31.82 -3.42
CA ALA A 139 18.60 30.49 -3.44
C ALA A 139 17.24 30.53 -2.71
N THR A 140 16.31 29.67 -3.08
CA THR A 140 15.01 29.61 -2.41
C THR A 140 15.20 29.11 -0.98
N ASP A 141 14.60 29.81 -0.03
CA ASP A 141 14.58 29.39 1.37
C ASP A 141 13.89 28.03 1.55
N VAL A 142 14.36 27.26 2.53
CA VAL A 142 13.63 26.12 3.09
C VAL A 142 12.46 26.68 3.91
N LYS A 143 11.28 26.08 3.75
CA LYS A 143 10.04 26.55 4.38
C LYS A 143 9.43 25.48 5.28
N PRO A 144 10.01 25.22 6.47
CA PRO A 144 9.37 24.36 7.46
C PRO A 144 8.04 24.96 7.90
N ASP A 145 7.00 24.14 8.02
CA ASP A 145 5.68 24.64 8.41
C ASP A 145 5.67 25.24 9.82
N PHE A 146 6.46 24.67 10.75
CA PHE A 146 6.59 25.19 12.11
C PHE A 146 7.91 24.83 12.80
N ALA A 147 8.17 25.46 13.94
CA ALA A 147 9.24 25.10 14.86
C ALA A 147 8.82 25.37 16.32
N VAL A 148 9.33 24.55 17.23
CA VAL A 148 9.11 24.69 18.68
C VAL A 148 10.41 25.14 19.34
N VAL A 149 10.37 26.27 20.06
CA VAL A 149 11.48 26.77 20.85
C VAL A 149 11.20 26.53 22.33
N ALA A 150 12.09 25.79 23.00
CA ALA A 150 11.90 25.35 24.38
C ALA A 150 13.16 25.55 25.24
N PRO A 151 13.03 25.74 26.57
CA PRO A 151 14.20 25.87 27.46
C PRO A 151 14.98 24.55 27.58
N LYS A 152 16.31 24.65 27.74
CA LYS A 152 17.16 23.50 28.08
C LYS A 152 17.01 23.15 29.57
N VAL A 153 16.96 21.86 29.92
CA VAL A 153 16.72 21.41 31.30
C VAL A 153 17.95 21.55 32.20
N ASN A 154 19.16 21.46 31.65
CA ASN A 154 20.42 21.38 32.39
C ASN A 154 21.57 22.25 31.82
N ALA A 155 21.24 23.23 30.97
CA ALA A 155 22.20 24.14 30.36
C ALA A 155 21.53 25.51 30.13
N PRO A 156 22.28 26.62 30.09
CA PRO A 156 21.72 27.90 29.66
C PRO A 156 21.32 27.84 28.18
N GLY A 157 20.26 28.57 27.83
CA GLY A 157 19.78 28.73 26.46
C GLY A 157 18.55 27.89 26.13
N SER A 158 18.31 27.70 24.83
CA SER A 158 17.08 27.08 24.31
C SER A 158 17.36 26.02 23.25
N TRP A 159 16.43 25.09 23.08
CA TRP A 159 16.36 24.19 21.94
C TRP A 159 15.49 24.79 20.85
N LEU A 160 15.90 24.63 19.59
CA LEU A 160 15.07 24.79 18.40
C LEU A 160 14.74 23.40 17.86
N ILE A 161 13.47 23.02 17.92
CA ILE A 161 12.95 21.75 17.40
C ILE A 161 12.20 22.05 16.11
N MET A 162 12.73 21.58 14.97
CA MET A 162 12.10 21.80 13.67
C MET A 162 10.90 20.87 13.48
N GLY A 163 9.90 21.35 12.75
CA GLY A 163 8.78 20.52 12.36
C GLY A 163 8.14 20.88 11.03
N ASP A 164 7.30 19.97 10.58
CA ASP A 164 6.60 20.07 9.30
C ASP A 164 5.21 19.44 9.39
N ALA A 165 4.27 19.81 8.53
CA ALA A 165 2.90 19.31 8.54
C ALA A 165 2.54 18.64 7.20
N LYS A 166 2.01 17.42 7.26
CA LYS A 166 1.68 16.62 6.07
C LYS A 166 0.28 16.04 6.16
N ASP A 167 -0.57 16.32 5.17
CA ASP A 167 -1.91 15.72 5.04
C ASP A 167 -1.82 14.31 4.44
N TYR A 168 -1.12 13.42 5.13
CA TYR A 168 -1.06 12.02 4.73
C TYR A 168 -2.43 11.37 4.90
N GLU A 169 -2.95 10.80 3.82
CA GLU A 169 -4.10 9.91 3.93
C GLU A 169 -3.70 8.70 4.78
N ARG A 170 -4.30 8.61 5.96
CA ARG A 170 -4.20 7.42 6.80
C ARG A 170 -5.10 6.34 6.21
N VAL A 171 -4.48 5.43 5.46
CA VAL A 171 -5.11 4.21 4.95
C VAL A 171 -4.84 3.11 5.98
N ARG A 172 -5.90 2.48 6.47
CA ARG A 172 -5.91 1.49 7.57
C ARG A 172 -5.40 2.10 8.89
N SER A 173 -4.79 1.27 9.74
CA SER A 173 -4.45 1.62 11.11
C SER A 173 -3.21 2.51 11.28
N ARG A 174 -2.43 2.82 10.24
CA ARG A 174 -1.20 3.65 10.32
C ARG A 174 -0.96 4.43 9.03
N ILE A 175 -0.11 5.45 9.10
CA ILE A 175 0.46 6.10 7.91
C ILE A 175 1.56 5.17 7.37
N ASP A 176 1.72 5.14 6.06
CA ASP A 176 2.77 4.36 5.40
C ASP A 176 4.17 4.81 5.88
N ASP A 177 5.04 3.87 6.23
CA ASP A 177 6.37 4.15 6.75
C ASP A 177 7.23 4.94 5.74
N ALA A 178 7.06 4.70 4.44
CA ALA A 178 7.77 5.46 3.39
C ALA A 178 7.32 6.93 3.35
N ARG A 179 6.04 7.21 3.62
CA ARG A 179 5.52 8.59 3.75
C ARG A 179 6.05 9.25 5.02
N MET A 180 6.05 8.54 6.15
CA MET A 180 6.66 9.06 7.38
C MET A 180 8.15 9.39 7.19
N LEU A 181 8.90 8.48 6.57
CA LEU A 181 10.30 8.68 6.20
C LEU A 181 10.49 9.92 5.33
N LYS A 182 9.69 10.07 4.27
CA LYS A 182 9.69 11.25 3.39
C LYS A 182 9.51 12.53 4.21
N GLY A 183 8.51 12.57 5.09
CA GLY A 183 8.22 13.74 5.94
C GLY A 183 9.38 14.10 6.87
N PHE A 184 9.97 13.12 7.55
CA PHE A 184 11.10 13.38 8.46
C PHE A 184 12.40 13.76 7.75
N LEU A 185 12.63 13.32 6.52
CA LEU A 185 13.72 13.85 5.70
C LEU A 185 13.55 15.35 5.44
N GLN A 186 12.32 15.85 5.23
CA GLN A 186 12.06 17.28 5.07
C GLN A 186 12.33 18.05 6.37
N VAL A 187 11.90 17.51 7.51
CA VAL A 187 12.18 18.07 8.83
C VAL A 187 13.69 18.14 9.08
N ALA A 188 14.44 17.09 8.72
CA ALA A 188 15.89 17.05 8.83
C ALA A 188 16.59 18.09 7.94
N VAL A 189 16.13 18.32 6.70
CA VAL A 189 16.64 19.42 5.85
C VAL A 189 16.43 20.78 6.53
N GLY A 190 15.26 21.01 7.12
CA GLY A 190 14.98 22.23 7.88
C GLY A 190 15.90 22.40 9.10
N ALA A 191 16.16 21.31 9.83
CA ALA A 191 17.05 21.28 10.98
C ALA A 191 18.50 21.60 10.60
N GLU A 192 19.03 21.00 9.53
CA GLU A 192 20.40 21.27 9.09
C GLU A 192 20.55 22.67 8.49
N SER A 193 19.53 23.15 7.77
CA SER A 193 19.49 24.55 7.30
C SER A 193 19.58 25.52 8.46
N ALA A 194 18.75 25.34 9.50
CA ALA A 194 18.81 26.15 10.71
C ALA A 194 20.16 26.01 11.44
N ARG A 195 20.73 24.81 11.52
CA ARG A 195 22.03 24.56 12.18
C ARG A 195 23.17 25.33 11.51
N SER A 196 23.12 25.47 10.18
CA SER A 196 24.11 26.21 9.39
C SER A 196 23.89 27.73 9.37
N TRP A 197 22.73 28.21 9.80
CA TRP A 197 22.30 29.58 9.61
C TRP A 197 22.92 30.54 10.64
N SER A 198 23.62 31.57 10.17
CA SER A 198 24.36 32.51 11.03
C SER A 198 23.46 33.33 11.96
N LYS A 199 22.18 33.52 11.62
CA LYS A 199 21.22 34.31 12.40
C LYS A 199 20.51 33.53 13.52
N VAL A 200 20.81 32.23 13.72
CA VAL A 200 20.32 31.51 14.90
C VAL A 200 20.88 32.16 16.17
N PRO A 201 20.03 32.52 17.16
CA PRO A 201 20.49 33.22 18.36
C PRO A 201 21.58 32.46 19.12
N ALA A 202 22.59 33.16 19.62
CA ALA A 202 23.64 32.55 20.43
C ALA A 202 23.05 31.85 21.68
N GLY A 203 23.42 30.59 21.90
CA GLY A 203 22.88 29.74 22.97
C GLY A 203 21.57 29.02 22.62
N MET A 204 21.01 29.24 21.42
CA MET A 204 19.99 28.37 20.83
C MET A 204 20.66 27.25 20.03
N ASP A 205 20.41 26.00 20.42
CA ASP A 205 20.92 24.84 19.70
C ASP A 205 19.77 24.15 18.95
N VAL A 206 20.03 23.66 17.72
CA VAL A 206 19.07 22.83 16.99
C VAL A 206 19.04 21.43 17.59
N HIS A 207 17.85 20.94 17.95
CA HIS A 207 17.69 19.64 18.59
C HIS A 207 17.86 18.49 17.58
N HIS A 208 18.35 17.34 18.05
CA HIS A 208 18.48 16.11 17.23
C HIS A 208 17.16 15.40 16.98
N TYR A 209 16.04 15.94 17.46
CA TYR A 209 14.71 15.39 17.25
C TYR A 209 13.90 16.41 16.48
N GLY A 210 13.00 15.93 15.64
CA GLY A 210 12.08 16.73 14.85
C GLY A 210 10.63 16.34 15.12
N VAL A 211 9.71 17.12 14.57
CA VAL A 211 8.27 16.90 14.74
C VAL A 211 7.57 16.86 13.39
N LEU A 212 6.76 15.84 13.15
CA LEU A 212 5.86 15.79 12.00
C LEU A 212 4.41 15.86 12.48
N ALA A 213 3.67 16.85 12.01
CA ALA A 213 2.24 16.97 12.25
C ALA A 213 1.45 16.25 11.15
N VAL A 214 0.73 15.19 11.52
CA VAL A 214 -0.02 14.34 10.58
C VAL A 214 -1.46 14.11 11.05
N PRO A 215 -2.40 13.75 10.18
CA PRO A 215 -3.75 13.39 10.60
C PRO A 215 -3.76 12.21 11.59
N ARG A 216 -4.26 12.43 12.80
CA ARG A 216 -4.55 11.43 13.84
C ARG A 216 -5.52 10.38 13.33
N ASN A 217 -6.50 10.76 12.51
CA ASN A 217 -7.53 9.85 12.01
C ASN A 217 -8.14 10.40 10.72
N SER A 218 -9.17 9.72 10.21
CA SER A 218 -9.91 10.11 9.01
C SER A 218 -10.59 11.49 9.07
N PHE A 219 -10.58 12.15 10.23
CA PHE A 219 -11.26 13.44 10.47
C PHE A 219 -10.32 14.65 10.48
N LEU A 220 -9.12 14.53 9.89
CA LEU A 220 -8.14 15.62 9.73
C LEU A 220 -7.66 16.26 11.04
N GLN A 221 -7.86 15.62 12.20
CA GLN A 221 -7.33 16.12 13.46
C GLN A 221 -5.82 15.98 13.47
N PRO A 222 -5.02 17.04 13.61
CA PRO A 222 -3.58 16.89 13.53
C PRO A 222 -2.99 16.36 14.85
N GLU A 223 -1.95 15.53 14.74
CA GLU A 223 -1.20 14.91 15.82
C GLU A 223 0.31 15.03 15.58
N PRO A 224 1.09 15.48 16.58
CA PRO A 224 2.54 15.53 16.47
C PRO A 224 3.17 14.14 16.67
N VAL A 225 4.02 13.74 15.75
CA VAL A 225 4.92 12.59 15.88
C VAL A 225 6.34 13.13 16.07
N VAL A 226 6.99 12.73 17.16
CA VAL A 226 8.36 13.16 17.50
C VAL A 226 9.33 12.02 17.23
N GLU A 227 10.38 12.31 16.47
CA GLU A 227 11.35 11.30 16.06
C GLU A 227 12.79 11.81 16.12
N ASN A 228 13.74 10.91 16.36
CA ASN A 228 15.16 11.21 16.33
C ASN A 228 15.63 11.33 14.87
N LEU A 229 16.24 12.46 14.53
CA LEU A 229 16.67 12.79 13.17
C LEU A 229 18.03 12.19 12.80
N HIS A 230 18.72 11.47 13.70
CA HIS A 230 20.10 11.03 13.46
C HIS A 230 20.28 10.29 12.12
N ASP A 231 19.48 9.25 11.87
CA ASP A 231 19.57 8.45 10.64
C ASP A 231 19.17 9.27 9.39
N TYR A 232 18.27 10.23 9.58
CA TYR A 232 17.81 11.14 8.52
C TYR A 232 18.87 12.18 8.15
N GLN A 233 19.64 12.64 9.14
CA GLN A 233 20.69 13.65 8.97
C GLN A 233 21.80 13.15 8.05
N GLU A 234 22.20 11.88 8.18
CA GLU A 234 23.26 11.30 7.33
C GLU A 234 22.85 11.32 5.84
N GLU A 235 21.63 10.88 5.52
CA GLU A 235 21.10 10.93 4.15
C GLU A 235 20.95 12.37 3.66
N VAL A 236 20.39 13.26 4.49
CA VAL A 236 20.18 14.68 4.12
C VAL A 236 21.49 15.39 3.81
N LEU A 237 22.52 15.22 4.64
CA LEU A 237 23.82 15.85 4.43
C LEU A 237 24.47 15.36 3.14
N LEU A 238 24.42 14.05 2.88
CA LEU A 238 24.90 13.47 1.61
C LEU A 238 24.22 14.13 0.41
N ARG A 239 22.89 14.31 0.47
CA ARG A 239 22.11 14.93 -0.62
C ARG A 239 22.38 16.43 -0.77
N ILE A 240 22.59 17.14 0.32
CA ILE A 240 22.97 18.56 0.29
C ILE A 240 24.34 18.72 -0.37
N GLU A 241 25.34 17.93 0.03
CA GLU A 241 26.67 17.93 -0.57
C GLU A 241 26.64 17.59 -2.07
N GLU A 242 25.82 16.61 -2.46
CA GLU A 242 25.61 16.25 -3.86
C GLU A 242 25.05 17.41 -4.69
N ARG A 243 24.02 18.11 -4.18
CA ARG A 243 23.43 19.29 -4.86
C ARG A 243 24.42 20.45 -4.97
N LEU A 244 25.17 20.73 -3.91
CA LEU A 244 26.20 21.78 -3.90
C LEU A 244 27.25 21.50 -4.97
N ARG A 245 27.74 20.26 -5.01
CA ARG A 245 28.72 19.82 -6.03
C ARG A 245 28.17 19.98 -7.44
N GLU A 246 26.95 19.55 -7.71
CA GLU A 246 26.35 19.70 -9.04
C GLU A 246 26.16 21.17 -9.44
N ALA A 247 25.73 22.02 -8.51
CA ALA A 247 25.60 23.45 -8.76
C ALA A 247 26.95 24.11 -9.06
N GLU A 248 28.04 23.68 -8.39
CA GLU A 248 29.40 24.16 -8.65
C GLU A 248 29.98 23.63 -9.97
N GLU A 249 29.69 22.39 -10.34
CA GLU A 249 30.21 21.74 -11.55
C GLU A 249 29.47 22.15 -12.83
N THR A 250 28.25 22.69 -12.72
CA THR A 250 27.43 23.06 -13.89
C THR A 250 27.78 24.46 -14.41
N SER A 251 28.16 24.56 -15.69
CA SER A 251 28.50 25.83 -16.35
C SER A 251 27.29 26.57 -16.98
N TYR A 252 26.06 26.23 -16.58
CA TYR A 252 24.83 26.70 -17.22
C TYR A 252 24.47 28.11 -16.80
N GLU A 253 24.31 28.99 -17.77
CA GLU A 253 23.83 30.36 -17.56
C GLU A 253 22.43 30.55 -18.15
N ALA A 254 21.40 30.59 -17.29
CA ALA A 254 19.99 30.69 -17.69
C ALA A 254 19.64 31.93 -18.56
N ALA A 255 20.52 32.92 -18.67
CA ALA A 255 20.32 34.10 -19.50
C ALA A 255 20.79 33.93 -20.96
N THR A 256 21.67 32.96 -21.21
CA THR A 256 22.44 32.81 -22.45
C THR A 256 22.29 31.41 -23.04
N ASP A 257 22.11 30.39 -22.21
CA ASP A 257 22.07 28.99 -22.63
C ASP A 257 20.64 28.44 -22.79
N PRO A 258 20.30 27.80 -23.92
CA PRO A 258 19.02 27.13 -24.09
C PRO A 258 18.88 25.95 -23.12
N VAL A 259 17.82 25.97 -22.31
CA VAL A 259 17.57 24.90 -21.32
C VAL A 259 17.41 23.51 -21.94
N LYS A 260 16.96 23.43 -23.21
CA LYS A 260 16.86 22.17 -23.95
C LYS A 260 18.23 21.50 -24.14
N ASP A 261 19.28 22.28 -24.36
CA ASP A 261 20.64 21.75 -24.55
C ASP A 261 21.20 21.23 -23.21
N LEU A 262 20.86 21.91 -22.11
CA LEU A 262 21.12 21.41 -20.76
C LEU A 262 20.40 20.07 -20.50
N VAL A 263 19.10 19.97 -20.78
CA VAL A 263 18.38 18.71 -20.49
C VAL A 263 18.85 17.55 -21.38
N ALA A 264 19.17 17.84 -22.65
CA ALA A 264 19.56 16.82 -23.62
C ALA A 264 20.91 16.16 -23.33
N HIS A 265 21.88 16.88 -22.75
CA HIS A 265 23.20 16.29 -22.45
C HIS A 265 23.20 15.41 -21.18
N LEU A 266 22.19 15.55 -20.32
CA LEU A 266 22.10 14.78 -19.07
C LEU A 266 21.51 13.38 -19.32
N GLU A 267 22.15 12.35 -18.77
CA GLU A 267 21.71 10.95 -18.91
C GLU A 267 20.35 10.71 -18.22
N ALA A 268 19.40 10.10 -18.93
CA ALA A 268 18.16 9.62 -18.33
C ALA A 268 18.36 8.26 -17.65
N THR A 269 18.02 8.18 -16.36
CA THR A 269 17.84 6.90 -15.65
C THR A 269 16.37 6.54 -15.56
N PHE A 270 15.67 6.65 -16.68
CA PHE A 270 14.22 6.46 -16.75
C PHE A 270 13.82 5.08 -16.21
N ASP A 271 12.83 5.08 -15.33
CA ASP A 271 12.15 3.90 -14.81
C ASP A 271 10.64 4.19 -14.84
N PRO A 272 9.83 3.50 -15.64
CA PRO A 272 8.40 3.75 -15.75
C PRO A 272 7.61 3.47 -14.47
N ALA A 273 8.16 2.76 -13.49
CA ALA A 273 7.53 2.55 -12.19
C ALA A 273 7.87 3.66 -11.20
N ALA A 274 9.16 4.04 -11.11
CA ALA A 274 9.62 5.05 -10.17
C ALA A 274 9.41 6.50 -10.65
N CYS A 275 9.41 6.74 -11.97
CA CYS A 275 9.37 8.09 -12.56
C CYS A 275 7.96 8.67 -12.77
N THR A 276 6.88 7.98 -12.40
CA THR A 276 5.50 8.39 -12.72
C THR A 276 5.12 9.77 -12.18
N THR A 277 5.70 10.20 -11.07
CA THR A 277 5.49 11.54 -10.48
C THR A 277 6.52 12.58 -10.95
N CYS A 278 7.52 12.19 -11.73
CA CYS A 278 8.54 13.10 -12.23
C CYS A 278 7.95 14.01 -13.32
N THR A 279 8.06 15.33 -13.14
CA THR A 279 7.68 16.32 -14.16
C THR A 279 8.34 16.14 -15.54
N LEU A 280 9.54 15.53 -15.61
CA LEU A 280 10.24 15.22 -16.87
C LEU A 280 9.91 13.84 -17.43
N PHE A 281 8.98 13.09 -16.81
CA PHE A 281 8.58 11.74 -17.23
C PHE A 281 8.21 11.69 -18.72
N SER A 282 7.32 12.59 -19.16
CA SER A 282 6.87 12.66 -20.55
C SER A 282 7.99 12.95 -21.54
N TYR A 283 8.94 13.83 -21.16
CA TYR A 283 10.12 14.13 -21.98
C TYR A 283 11.02 12.89 -22.14
N CYS A 284 11.41 12.27 -21.02
CA CYS A 284 12.27 11.08 -21.02
C CYS A 284 11.62 9.89 -21.74
N ARG A 285 10.32 9.67 -21.53
CA ARG A 285 9.55 8.64 -22.23
C ARG A 285 9.52 8.92 -23.74
N ALA A 286 9.28 10.16 -24.15
CA ALA A 286 9.24 10.51 -25.56
C ALA A 286 10.61 10.37 -26.25
N GLU A 287 11.70 10.66 -25.53
CA GLU A 287 13.07 10.41 -26.01
C GLU A 287 13.30 8.94 -26.31
N LEU A 288 12.97 8.05 -25.35
CA LEU A 288 13.05 6.59 -25.55
C LEU A 288 12.16 6.12 -26.70
N ARG A 289 10.93 6.64 -26.79
CA ARG A 289 9.97 6.25 -27.84
C ARG A 289 10.42 6.66 -29.25
N ARG A 290 11.18 7.74 -29.39
CA ARG A 290 11.76 8.22 -30.67
C ARG A 290 13.06 7.52 -31.03
N SER A 291 13.73 6.89 -30.06
CA SER A 291 14.98 6.19 -30.32
C SER A 291 14.78 4.98 -31.22
N THR A 292 15.75 4.76 -32.11
CA THR A 292 15.84 3.57 -32.95
C THR A 292 16.75 2.50 -32.35
N ASN A 293 17.36 2.76 -31.18
CA ASN A 293 18.21 1.80 -30.49
C ASN A 293 17.34 0.73 -29.78
N PRO A 294 17.49 -0.56 -30.13
CA PRO A 294 16.73 -1.65 -29.50
C PRO A 294 16.87 -1.70 -27.97
N ALA A 295 18.02 -1.29 -27.43
CA ALA A 295 18.25 -1.29 -25.98
C ALA A 295 17.35 -0.29 -25.24
N ASP A 296 16.91 0.79 -25.90
CA ASP A 296 16.11 1.84 -25.29
C ASP A 296 14.66 1.38 -25.04
N LEU A 297 14.16 0.43 -25.84
CA LEU A 297 12.88 -0.23 -25.55
C LEU A 297 12.93 -0.99 -24.22
N LEU A 298 14.05 -1.65 -23.90
CA LEU A 298 14.18 -2.34 -22.61
C LEU A 298 14.17 -1.37 -21.43
N ILE A 299 14.66 -0.14 -21.62
CA ILE A 299 14.56 0.93 -20.63
C ILE A 299 13.11 1.42 -20.51
N GLU A 300 12.43 1.62 -21.64
CA GLU A 300 11.01 2.00 -21.69
C GLU A 300 10.14 0.99 -20.94
N LEU A 301 10.44 -0.31 -21.09
CA LEU A 301 9.77 -1.41 -20.38
C LEU A 301 10.17 -1.53 -18.91
N GLY A 302 11.10 -0.72 -18.41
CA GLY A 302 11.50 -0.71 -17.00
C GLY A 302 12.41 -1.85 -16.57
N LEU A 303 13.10 -2.51 -17.51
CA LEU A 303 14.04 -3.57 -17.12
C LEU A 303 15.25 -2.98 -16.38
N GLY A 304 15.68 -3.66 -15.33
CA GLY A 304 16.90 -3.32 -14.59
C GLY A 304 18.16 -3.43 -15.45
N ARG A 305 19.19 -2.62 -15.15
CA ARG A 305 20.44 -2.52 -15.93
C ARG A 305 21.11 -3.89 -16.17
N ASP A 306 21.08 -4.78 -15.19
CA ASP A 306 21.71 -6.11 -15.26
C ASP A 306 21.00 -7.08 -16.21
N LEU A 307 19.68 -6.92 -16.39
CA LEU A 307 18.87 -7.75 -17.28
C LEU A 307 18.87 -7.22 -18.71
N ARG A 308 19.04 -5.91 -18.93
CA ARG A 308 19.02 -5.29 -20.27
C ARG A 308 20.00 -5.96 -21.24
N ARG A 309 21.24 -6.19 -20.80
CA ARG A 309 22.27 -6.84 -21.64
C ARG A 309 21.93 -8.28 -21.98
N GLN A 310 21.27 -8.98 -21.05
CA GLN A 310 20.88 -10.38 -21.23
C GLN A 310 19.68 -10.51 -22.16
N ALA A 311 18.74 -9.56 -22.09
CA ALA A 311 17.50 -9.56 -22.86
C ALA A 311 17.61 -8.88 -24.24
N LEU A 312 18.71 -8.19 -24.56
CA LEU A 312 18.86 -7.46 -25.82
C LEU A 312 18.62 -8.32 -27.07
N GLY A 313 19.06 -9.59 -27.02
CA GLY A 313 18.81 -10.56 -28.09
C GLY A 313 17.35 -10.84 -28.40
N LEU A 314 16.43 -10.60 -27.45
CA LEU A 314 14.98 -10.74 -27.67
C LEU A 314 14.40 -9.60 -28.50
N VAL A 315 15.10 -8.44 -28.57
CA VAL A 315 14.62 -7.26 -29.29
C VAL A 315 15.33 -7.10 -30.62
N ASP A 316 16.65 -7.26 -30.66
CA ASP A 316 17.43 -7.04 -31.89
C ASP A 316 17.59 -8.30 -32.77
N GLY A 317 17.32 -9.48 -32.21
CA GLY A 317 17.47 -10.78 -32.89
C GLY A 317 18.91 -11.16 -33.26
N VAL A 318 19.92 -10.37 -32.88
CA VAL A 318 21.33 -10.55 -33.26
C VAL A 318 22.25 -10.71 -32.05
N THR A 319 21.94 -10.04 -30.93
CA THR A 319 22.70 -10.19 -29.69
C THR A 319 22.42 -11.55 -29.08
N LYS A 320 23.45 -12.21 -28.54
CA LYS A 320 23.28 -13.49 -27.86
C LYS A 320 22.37 -13.32 -26.64
N LEU A 321 21.28 -14.09 -26.60
CA LEU A 321 20.37 -14.15 -25.46
C LEU A 321 21.10 -14.69 -24.21
N GLY A 322 21.02 -13.94 -23.11
CA GLY A 322 21.48 -14.34 -21.79
C GLY A 322 20.42 -15.11 -21.00
N ARG A 323 20.59 -15.21 -19.68
CA ARG A 323 19.63 -15.90 -18.80
C ARG A 323 18.55 -14.93 -18.34
N VAL A 324 17.41 -14.93 -19.04
CA VAL A 324 16.31 -14.00 -18.78
C VAL A 324 15.15 -14.75 -18.12
N PRO A 325 14.53 -14.23 -17.04
CA PRO A 325 13.30 -14.80 -16.49
C PRO A 325 12.21 -14.94 -17.55
N ALA A 326 11.41 -16.00 -17.45
CA ALA A 326 10.35 -16.30 -18.41
C ALA A 326 9.27 -15.20 -18.42
N SER A 327 8.97 -14.59 -17.27
CA SER A 327 8.06 -13.43 -17.18
C SER A 327 8.56 -12.22 -17.95
N VAL A 328 9.86 -11.92 -17.86
CA VAL A 328 10.49 -10.80 -18.58
C VAL A 328 10.52 -11.08 -20.08
N ALA A 329 10.88 -12.30 -20.49
CA ALA A 329 10.86 -12.69 -21.89
C ALA A 329 9.44 -12.62 -22.49
N ALA A 330 8.44 -13.05 -21.73
CA ALA A 330 7.03 -12.97 -22.11
C ALA A 330 6.55 -11.51 -22.26
N ASN A 331 6.94 -10.60 -21.36
CA ASN A 331 6.59 -9.18 -21.46
C ASN A 331 7.21 -8.51 -22.69
N ILE A 332 8.50 -8.78 -22.97
CA ILE A 332 9.16 -8.29 -24.19
C ILE A 332 8.44 -8.85 -25.43
N SER A 333 8.17 -10.15 -25.46
CA SER A 333 7.50 -10.79 -26.59
C SER A 333 6.08 -10.24 -26.78
N ALA A 334 5.31 -10.03 -25.70
CA ALA A 334 3.99 -9.42 -25.77
C ALA A 334 4.05 -8.00 -26.32
N THR A 335 5.08 -7.24 -25.95
CA THR A 335 5.31 -5.88 -26.44
C THR A 335 5.60 -5.87 -27.94
N LEU A 336 6.47 -6.75 -28.41
CA LEU A 336 6.89 -6.80 -29.82
C LEU A 336 5.78 -7.35 -30.72
N ASP A 337 5.10 -8.40 -30.27
CA ASP A 337 4.08 -9.09 -31.05
C ASP A 337 2.73 -8.38 -31.00
N GLY A 338 2.50 -7.53 -29.99
CA GLY A 338 1.21 -6.89 -29.75
C GLY A 338 0.12 -7.85 -29.24
N VAL A 339 0.51 -9.03 -28.74
CA VAL A 339 -0.40 -10.07 -28.24
C VAL A 339 0.04 -10.53 -26.85
N ALA A 340 -0.89 -10.57 -25.90
CA ALA A 340 -0.60 -11.03 -24.54
C ALA A 340 -0.05 -12.47 -24.54
N LYS A 341 0.91 -12.76 -23.65
CA LYS A 341 1.46 -14.10 -23.52
C LYS A 341 0.81 -14.84 -22.35
N PRO A 342 0.32 -16.08 -22.53
CA PRO A 342 -0.20 -16.87 -21.43
C PRO A 342 0.93 -17.29 -20.49
N THR A 343 0.66 -17.33 -19.18
CA THR A 343 1.59 -17.88 -18.18
C THR A 343 1.53 -19.41 -18.11
N GLY A 344 0.49 -20.01 -18.70
CA GLY A 344 0.17 -21.43 -18.60
C GLY A 344 -0.60 -21.82 -17.32
N GLN A 345 -0.82 -20.87 -16.40
CA GLN A 345 -1.55 -21.14 -15.16
C GLN A 345 -3.05 -21.36 -15.43
N ARG A 346 -3.59 -22.45 -14.86
CA ARG A 346 -5.03 -22.71 -14.76
C ARG A 346 -5.65 -22.06 -13.52
N ARG A 347 -6.97 -21.85 -13.50
CA ARG A 347 -7.65 -21.12 -12.43
C ARG A 347 -7.54 -21.80 -11.08
N VAL A 348 -7.24 -20.99 -10.07
CA VAL A 348 -7.22 -21.38 -8.66
C VAL A 348 -8.03 -20.44 -7.76
N ASP A 349 -8.41 -19.26 -8.27
CA ASP A 349 -9.20 -18.23 -7.60
C ASP A 349 -10.70 -18.60 -7.51
N GLN A 350 -11.48 -17.81 -6.78
CA GLN A 350 -12.94 -17.96 -6.70
C GLN A 350 -13.72 -16.87 -7.46
N ALA A 351 -13.10 -15.96 -8.21
CA ALA A 351 -13.81 -14.87 -8.86
C ALA A 351 -14.89 -15.39 -9.81
N GLY A 352 -16.07 -14.76 -9.83
CA GLY A 352 -17.18 -15.21 -10.68
C GLY A 352 -17.84 -16.54 -10.24
N VAL A 353 -17.41 -17.14 -9.13
CA VAL A 353 -18.01 -18.38 -8.60
C VAL A 353 -19.05 -18.05 -7.53
N PRO A 354 -20.09 -18.89 -7.34
CA PRO A 354 -21.09 -18.68 -6.31
C PRO A 354 -20.48 -18.55 -4.91
N GLY A 355 -20.93 -17.56 -4.14
CA GLY A 355 -20.33 -17.17 -2.86
C GLY A 355 -19.44 -15.93 -2.93
N THR A 356 -19.25 -15.35 -4.12
CA THR A 356 -18.55 -14.08 -4.31
C THR A 356 -19.49 -12.87 -4.38
N VAL A 357 -18.98 -11.72 -3.96
CA VAL A 357 -19.63 -10.41 -4.03
C VAL A 357 -18.67 -9.44 -4.72
N ASN A 358 -19.01 -9.04 -5.94
CA ASN A 358 -18.26 -8.03 -6.70
C ASN A 358 -18.57 -6.64 -6.15
N VAL A 359 -17.53 -5.82 -5.97
CA VAL A 359 -17.64 -4.48 -5.37
C VAL A 359 -16.82 -3.48 -6.16
N VAL A 360 -17.43 -2.35 -6.50
CA VAL A 360 -16.77 -1.18 -7.09
C VAL A 360 -17.08 0.08 -6.28
N LEU A 361 -16.15 1.05 -6.26
CA LEU A 361 -16.27 2.27 -5.47
C LEU A 361 -15.84 3.49 -6.28
N ALA A 362 -16.47 4.63 -6.01
CA ALA A 362 -15.95 5.95 -6.39
C ALA A 362 -15.51 6.66 -5.10
N LYS A 363 -14.20 6.74 -4.84
CA LYS A 363 -13.65 7.41 -3.65
C LYS A 363 -13.68 8.93 -3.84
N SER A 364 -13.96 9.66 -2.76
CA SER A 364 -13.77 11.10 -2.72
C SER A 364 -12.34 11.48 -2.30
N ASP A 365 -11.69 12.38 -3.01
CA ASP A 365 -10.34 12.88 -2.64
C ASP A 365 -10.37 13.95 -1.54
N ALA A 366 -11.56 14.48 -1.21
CA ALA A 366 -11.74 15.42 -0.12
C ALA A 366 -11.65 14.78 1.28
N ALA A 367 -11.64 13.44 1.38
CA ALA A 367 -11.48 12.74 2.63
C ALA A 367 -10.76 11.40 2.45
N ALA A 368 -10.00 10.97 3.46
CA ALA A 368 -9.28 9.69 3.41
C ALA A 368 -10.23 8.49 3.23
N LEU A 369 -11.41 8.55 3.85
CA LEU A 369 -12.45 7.51 3.82
C LEU A 369 -13.74 7.95 3.12
N GLY A 370 -13.67 9.00 2.29
CA GLY A 370 -14.85 9.52 1.60
C GLY A 370 -15.28 8.65 0.43
N VAL A 371 -16.58 8.43 0.25
CA VAL A 371 -17.14 7.61 -0.83
C VAL A 371 -18.27 8.35 -1.54
N HIS A 372 -18.09 8.67 -2.82
CA HIS A 372 -19.14 9.23 -3.67
C HIS A 372 -20.21 8.20 -3.99
N GLY A 373 -19.83 6.93 -4.21
CA GLY A 373 -20.78 5.85 -4.44
C GLY A 373 -20.17 4.45 -4.38
N ILE A 374 -21.04 3.44 -4.34
CA ILE A 374 -20.71 2.02 -4.29
C ILE A 374 -21.60 1.23 -5.26
N GLY A 375 -20.99 0.27 -5.96
CA GLY A 375 -21.68 -0.76 -6.73
C GLY A 375 -21.46 -2.13 -6.11
N ILE A 376 -22.52 -2.93 -5.99
CA ILE A 376 -22.45 -4.32 -5.47
C ILE A 376 -23.17 -5.27 -6.41
N GLN A 377 -22.57 -6.43 -6.69
CA GLN A 377 -23.20 -7.51 -7.42
C GLN A 377 -22.87 -8.85 -6.74
N ARG A 378 -23.89 -9.64 -6.40
CA ARG A 378 -23.70 -10.98 -5.82
C ARG A 378 -23.68 -12.04 -6.92
N VAL A 379 -22.84 -13.05 -6.74
CA VAL A 379 -22.81 -14.26 -7.58
C VAL A 379 -23.45 -15.42 -6.82
N SER A 380 -24.55 -15.96 -7.34
CA SER A 380 -25.23 -17.15 -6.84
C SER A 380 -25.01 -18.32 -7.79
N ASP A 381 -25.58 -19.48 -7.48
CA ASP A 381 -25.53 -20.66 -8.36
C ASP A 381 -26.25 -20.41 -9.71
N ASP A 382 -27.09 -19.37 -9.80
CA ASP A 382 -27.73 -18.90 -11.05
C ASP A 382 -26.81 -17.96 -11.87
N GLY A 383 -25.61 -17.66 -11.37
CA GLY A 383 -24.65 -16.75 -11.99
C GLY A 383 -24.62 -15.35 -11.36
N ARG A 384 -24.12 -14.38 -12.14
CA ARG A 384 -24.00 -12.97 -11.72
C ARG A 384 -25.38 -12.31 -11.69
N GLY A 385 -25.78 -11.79 -10.53
CA GLY A 385 -27.01 -10.98 -10.39
C GLY A 385 -26.88 -9.59 -11.03
N PRO A 386 -27.91 -8.73 -10.94
CA PRO A 386 -27.78 -7.34 -11.38
C PRO A 386 -26.85 -6.55 -10.44
N TRP A 387 -26.23 -5.51 -10.98
CA TRP A 387 -25.52 -4.51 -10.17
C TRP A 387 -26.51 -3.61 -9.43
N GLU A 388 -26.24 -3.37 -8.15
CA GLU A 388 -26.92 -2.36 -7.34
C GLU A 388 -25.97 -1.20 -7.09
N PHE A 389 -26.26 -0.04 -7.71
CA PHE A 389 -25.49 1.19 -7.51
C PHE A 389 -26.15 2.10 -6.48
N HIS A 390 -25.33 2.77 -5.68
CA HIS A 390 -25.78 3.77 -4.73
C HIS A 390 -24.80 4.94 -4.64
N VAL A 391 -25.32 6.16 -4.77
CA VAL A 391 -24.57 7.42 -4.68
C VAL A 391 -24.91 8.12 -3.36
N TYR A 392 -23.89 8.68 -2.72
CA TYR A 392 -23.98 9.34 -1.42
C TYR A 392 -23.92 10.86 -1.56
N GLU A 393 -24.89 11.55 -0.96
CA GLU A 393 -24.93 13.02 -0.92
C GLU A 393 -23.91 13.60 0.06
N GLU A 394 -23.51 12.86 1.10
CA GLU A 394 -22.49 13.27 2.07
C GLU A 394 -21.31 12.28 2.12
N PRO A 395 -20.40 12.31 1.13
CA PRO A 395 -19.37 11.29 0.95
C PRO A 395 -18.48 11.02 2.17
N GLN A 396 -18.26 12.03 3.02
CA GLN A 396 -17.36 11.97 4.17
C GLN A 396 -18.07 11.65 5.51
N SER A 397 -19.40 11.54 5.51
CA SER A 397 -20.19 11.35 6.72
C SER A 397 -19.89 9.99 7.39
N PRO A 398 -19.92 9.91 8.74
CA PRO A 398 -19.96 8.64 9.45
C PRO A 398 -21.09 7.71 8.97
N GLU A 399 -22.25 8.29 8.63
CA GLU A 399 -23.44 7.58 8.15
C GLU A 399 -23.19 6.89 6.81
N THR A 400 -22.49 7.54 5.88
CA THR A 400 -22.09 6.93 4.59
C THR A 400 -21.19 5.72 4.81
N ARG A 401 -20.18 5.83 5.68
CA ARG A 401 -19.31 4.70 6.04
C ARG A 401 -20.09 3.53 6.63
N ARG A 402 -21.06 3.81 7.50
CA ARG A 402 -21.95 2.79 8.07
C ARG A 402 -22.83 2.15 7.00
N ASP A 403 -23.37 2.94 6.07
CA ASP A 403 -24.21 2.41 5.01
C ASP A 403 -23.43 1.53 4.01
N VAL A 404 -22.19 1.91 3.67
CA VAL A 404 -21.27 1.05 2.91
C VAL A 404 -21.13 -0.32 3.58
N MET A 405 -20.81 -0.36 4.88
CA MET A 405 -20.69 -1.62 5.62
C MET A 405 -22.00 -2.37 5.75
N ARG A 406 -23.12 -1.67 5.87
CA ARG A 406 -24.45 -2.29 5.92
C ARG A 406 -24.79 -2.98 4.59
N ARG A 407 -24.53 -2.33 3.45
CA ARG A 407 -24.80 -2.90 2.12
C ARG A 407 -23.92 -4.11 1.85
N LEU A 408 -22.61 -3.99 2.11
CA LEU A 408 -21.67 -5.12 2.02
C LEU A 408 -22.08 -6.25 2.95
N GLY A 409 -22.43 -5.93 4.21
CA GLY A 409 -22.84 -6.91 5.20
C GLY A 409 -24.10 -7.67 4.81
N ARG A 410 -25.07 -7.03 4.13
CA ARG A 410 -26.25 -7.72 3.58
C ARG A 410 -25.86 -8.70 2.49
N ALA A 411 -25.01 -8.28 1.55
CA ALA A 411 -24.55 -9.12 0.45
C ALA A 411 -23.74 -10.33 0.95
N VAL A 412 -22.82 -10.11 1.89
CA VAL A 412 -22.02 -11.17 2.53
C VAL A 412 -22.91 -12.12 3.32
N ASN A 413 -23.86 -11.63 4.12
CA ASN A 413 -24.78 -12.49 4.87
C ASN A 413 -25.65 -13.35 3.95
N ALA A 414 -26.08 -12.81 2.81
CA ALA A 414 -26.80 -13.57 1.79
C ALA A 414 -25.91 -14.66 1.18
N ALA A 415 -24.68 -14.32 0.75
CA ALA A 415 -23.72 -15.28 0.22
C ALA A 415 -23.39 -16.40 1.23
N MET A 416 -23.17 -16.05 2.50
CA MET A 416 -22.93 -17.03 3.57
C MET A 416 -24.12 -17.98 3.75
N ARG A 417 -25.35 -17.46 3.68
CA ARG A 417 -26.55 -18.27 3.76
C ARG A 417 -26.62 -19.26 2.60
N ASP A 418 -26.35 -18.80 1.38
CA ASP A 418 -26.34 -19.65 0.19
C ASP A 418 -25.29 -20.76 0.32
N ARG A 419 -24.07 -20.43 0.77
CA ARG A 419 -23.01 -21.43 0.99
C ARG A 419 -23.36 -22.43 2.09
N ARG A 420 -24.06 -22.00 3.14
CA ARG A 420 -24.55 -22.92 4.20
C ARG A 420 -25.63 -23.86 3.69
N LEU A 421 -26.55 -23.37 2.87
CA LEU A 421 -27.62 -24.19 2.28
C LEU A 421 -27.07 -25.20 1.26
N ALA A 422 -25.99 -24.84 0.55
CA ALA A 422 -25.33 -25.74 -0.40
C ALA A 422 -24.46 -26.81 0.28
N ALA A 423 -24.03 -26.58 1.52
CA ALA A 423 -23.21 -27.54 2.26
C ALA A 423 -24.05 -28.73 2.75
N ALA A 424 -23.56 -29.96 2.56
CA ALA A 424 -24.22 -31.14 3.12
C ALA A 424 -24.10 -31.16 4.66
N ASP A 425 -25.02 -31.89 5.32
CA ASP A 425 -25.03 -32.01 6.77
C ASP A 425 -23.65 -32.45 7.32
N GLY A 426 -23.11 -31.62 8.23
CA GLY A 426 -21.81 -31.85 8.87
C GLY A 426 -20.58 -31.43 8.05
N GLN A 427 -20.75 -30.85 6.85
CA GLN A 427 -19.65 -30.28 6.08
C GLN A 427 -19.39 -28.81 6.43
N VAL A 428 -18.14 -28.38 6.30
CA VAL A 428 -17.76 -26.97 6.44
C VAL A 428 -18.30 -26.20 5.22
N PRO A 429 -19.12 -25.14 5.42
CA PRO A 429 -19.59 -24.34 4.30
C PRO A 429 -18.43 -23.63 3.62
N ASP A 430 -18.46 -23.58 2.29
CA ASP A 430 -17.47 -22.90 1.46
C ASP A 430 -17.27 -21.42 1.86
N ALA A 431 -16.08 -20.91 1.54
CA ALA A 431 -15.69 -19.53 1.76
C ALA A 431 -16.55 -18.53 0.96
N VAL A 432 -16.71 -17.32 1.50
CA VAL A 432 -17.28 -16.17 0.80
C VAL A 432 -16.21 -15.12 0.53
N HIS A 433 -16.24 -14.46 -0.62
CA HIS A 433 -15.20 -13.49 -0.98
C HIS A 433 -15.79 -12.17 -1.46
N LEU A 434 -15.09 -11.08 -1.17
CA LEU A 434 -15.28 -9.81 -1.88
C LEU A 434 -14.35 -9.80 -3.09
N VAL A 435 -14.86 -9.41 -4.25
CA VAL A 435 -14.07 -9.30 -5.48
C VAL A 435 -14.00 -7.84 -5.86
N VAL A 436 -12.77 -7.31 -5.96
CA VAL A 436 -12.52 -5.89 -6.21
C VAL A 436 -11.61 -5.70 -7.42
N PRO A 437 -11.62 -4.52 -8.08
CA PRO A 437 -10.76 -4.25 -9.22
C PRO A 437 -9.27 -4.31 -8.88
N ASP A 438 -8.90 -3.80 -7.71
CA ASP A 438 -7.51 -3.68 -7.25
C ASP A 438 -7.37 -3.62 -5.71
N SER A 439 -6.13 -3.75 -5.23
CA SER A 439 -5.80 -3.66 -3.81
C SER A 439 -6.09 -2.30 -3.18
N THR A 440 -6.05 -1.20 -3.94
CA THR A 440 -6.37 0.14 -3.41
C THR A 440 -7.84 0.24 -3.05
N THR A 441 -8.73 -0.41 -3.80
CA THR A 441 -10.15 -0.52 -3.48
C THR A 441 -10.37 -1.31 -2.20
N ALA A 442 -9.67 -2.45 -2.04
CA ALA A 442 -9.67 -3.23 -0.80
C ALA A 442 -9.21 -2.40 0.40
N ASP A 443 -8.13 -1.64 0.24
CA ASP A 443 -7.56 -0.78 1.28
C ASP A 443 -8.57 0.27 1.79
N VAL A 444 -9.34 0.90 0.91
CA VAL A 444 -10.39 1.86 1.32
C VAL A 444 -11.45 1.18 2.17
N LEU A 445 -11.94 0.01 1.75
CA LEU A 445 -12.95 -0.76 2.50
C LEU A 445 -12.44 -1.20 3.87
N ALA A 446 -11.23 -1.79 3.92
CA ALA A 446 -10.60 -2.20 5.16
C ALA A 446 -10.36 -1.01 6.10
N SER A 447 -10.02 0.16 5.57
CA SER A 447 -9.86 1.39 6.36
C SER A 447 -11.16 1.89 6.96
N ILE A 448 -12.27 1.80 6.22
CA ILE A 448 -13.60 2.11 6.76
C ILE A 448 -13.97 1.13 7.88
N ALA A 449 -13.69 -0.16 7.70
CA ALA A 449 -13.93 -1.18 8.71
C ALA A 449 -13.09 -0.95 9.97
N ASP A 450 -11.79 -0.66 9.82
CA ASP A 450 -10.86 -0.32 10.92
C ASP A 450 -11.33 0.90 11.72
N ASN A 451 -11.80 1.93 11.02
CA ASN A 451 -12.36 3.12 11.65
C ASN A 451 -13.63 2.81 12.47
N LEU A 452 -14.59 2.09 11.89
CA LEU A 452 -15.84 1.75 12.57
C LEU A 452 -15.63 0.78 13.74
N ALA A 453 -14.69 -0.17 13.61
CA ALA A 453 -14.29 -1.04 14.71
C ALA A 453 -13.67 -0.27 15.87
N GLY A 454 -12.78 0.70 15.59
CA GLY A 454 -12.22 1.58 16.61
C GLY A 454 -13.30 2.38 17.36
N ILE A 455 -14.28 2.91 16.62
CA ILE A 455 -15.41 3.66 17.19
C ILE A 455 -16.28 2.75 18.07
N GLU A 456 -16.58 1.52 17.64
CA GLU A 456 -17.38 0.57 18.43
C GLU A 456 -16.67 0.13 19.72
N ILE A 457 -15.35 -0.10 19.66
CA ILE A 457 -14.55 -0.43 20.84
C ILE A 457 -14.61 0.69 21.89
N SER A 458 -14.41 1.95 21.48
CA SER A 458 -14.56 3.10 22.40
C SER A 458 -15.98 3.23 22.94
N ARG A 459 -17.00 2.97 22.10
CA ARG A 459 -18.41 2.98 22.51
C ARG A 459 -18.71 1.96 23.61
N LEU A 460 -18.15 0.74 23.52
CA LEU A 460 -18.31 -0.30 24.54
C LEU A 460 -17.75 0.14 25.91
N GLY A 461 -16.58 0.79 25.92
CA GLY A 461 -16.01 1.37 27.15
C GLY A 461 -16.90 2.46 27.74
N TRP A 462 -17.41 3.38 26.91
CA TRP A 462 -18.31 4.43 27.37
C TRP A 462 -19.67 3.91 27.86
N GLU A 463 -20.18 2.84 27.28
CA GLU A 463 -21.39 2.15 27.75
C GLU A 463 -21.15 1.59 29.16
N ARG A 464 -20.01 0.92 29.39
CA ARG A 464 -19.59 0.48 30.73
C ARG A 464 -19.49 1.63 31.73
N ASP A 465 -18.91 2.76 31.33
CA ASP A 465 -18.83 3.93 32.20
C ASP A 465 -20.22 4.42 32.63
N LYS A 466 -21.16 4.52 31.69
CA LYS A 466 -22.55 4.91 31.99
C LYS A 466 -23.24 3.91 32.92
N GLU A 467 -23.07 2.61 32.71
CA GLU A 467 -23.61 1.57 33.59
C GLU A 467 -23.08 1.67 35.03
N MET A 468 -21.80 2.05 35.18
CA MET A 468 -21.15 2.25 36.47
C MET A 468 -21.45 3.62 37.11
N GLY A 469 -22.31 4.44 36.50
CA GLY A 469 -22.62 5.79 36.97
C GLY A 469 -21.50 6.81 36.78
N ARG A 470 -20.53 6.52 35.91
CA ARG A 470 -19.40 7.39 35.56
C ARG A 470 -19.74 8.22 34.30
N PRO A 471 -19.19 9.44 34.16
CA PRO A 471 -19.31 10.19 32.91
C PRO A 471 -18.53 9.49 31.78
N ALA A 472 -19.09 9.47 30.57
CA ALA A 472 -18.37 9.03 29.38
C ALA A 472 -17.37 10.11 28.97
N LEU A 473 -16.07 9.82 29.10
CA LEU A 473 -14.99 10.75 28.80
C LEU A 473 -14.09 10.20 27.70
N THR A 474 -13.62 11.09 26.82
CA THR A 474 -12.48 10.81 25.92
C THR A 474 -11.24 10.49 26.77
N PHE A 475 -10.20 9.96 26.13
CA PHE A 475 -8.92 9.69 26.77
C PHE A 475 -8.36 10.96 27.46
N ASP A 476 -8.46 12.10 26.78
CA ASP A 476 -8.01 13.41 27.26
C ASP A 476 -8.92 13.99 28.38
N GLY A 477 -10.02 13.30 28.72
CA GLY A 477 -10.89 13.65 29.85
C GLY A 477 -12.06 14.58 29.50
N GLU A 478 -12.32 14.80 28.21
CA GLU A 478 -13.40 15.65 27.73
C GLU A 478 -14.70 14.84 27.56
N PRO A 479 -15.90 15.45 27.64
CA PRO A 479 -17.15 14.73 27.42
C PRO A 479 -17.20 14.06 26.04
N ALA A 480 -17.42 12.75 26.01
CA ALA A 480 -17.52 11.98 24.77
C ALA A 480 -18.94 11.99 24.20
N ASN A 481 -19.06 12.13 22.87
CA ASN A 481 -20.31 11.88 22.17
C ASN A 481 -20.39 10.37 21.83
N VAL A 482 -21.25 9.63 22.53
CA VAL A 482 -21.37 8.18 22.37
C VAL A 482 -22.15 7.87 21.08
N PRO A 483 -21.50 7.25 20.07
CA PRO A 483 -22.13 6.95 18.79
C PRO A 483 -23.15 5.80 18.92
N PRO A 484 -24.05 5.63 17.94
CA PRO A 484 -24.96 4.50 17.93
C PRO A 484 -24.19 3.19 17.73
N ARG A 485 -24.62 2.11 18.41
CA ARG A 485 -24.05 0.76 18.25
C ARG A 485 -24.07 0.30 16.79
N ILE A 486 -23.01 -0.38 16.34
CA ILE A 486 -23.01 -1.05 15.03
C ILE A 486 -24.03 -2.21 14.99
N SER A 487 -24.76 -2.34 13.90
CA SER A 487 -25.68 -3.47 13.68
C SER A 487 -24.90 -4.76 13.37
N GLU A 488 -25.51 -5.92 13.60
CA GLU A 488 -24.90 -7.22 13.26
C GLU A 488 -24.53 -7.33 11.77
N THR A 489 -25.32 -6.70 10.90
CA THR A 489 -25.03 -6.63 9.47
C THR A 489 -23.76 -5.81 9.20
N GLU A 490 -23.63 -4.62 9.80
CA GLU A 490 -22.41 -3.80 9.70
C GLU A 490 -21.22 -4.57 10.29
N ARG A 491 -21.37 -5.19 11.46
CA ARG A 491 -20.35 -5.99 12.14
C ARG A 491 -19.84 -7.14 11.29
N THR A 492 -20.71 -7.82 10.55
CA THR A 492 -20.32 -8.90 9.62
C THR A 492 -19.32 -8.42 8.57
N ALA A 493 -19.61 -7.30 7.90
CA ALA A 493 -18.72 -6.73 6.89
C ALA A 493 -17.42 -6.21 7.50
N ILE A 494 -17.52 -5.49 8.63
CA ILE A 494 -16.36 -4.97 9.37
C ILE A 494 -15.43 -6.13 9.75
N ALA A 495 -15.96 -7.19 10.35
CA ALA A 495 -15.19 -8.34 10.78
C ALA A 495 -14.50 -9.06 9.60
N LEU A 496 -15.18 -9.21 8.45
CA LEU A 496 -14.60 -9.83 7.25
C LEU A 496 -13.46 -8.97 6.68
N LEU A 497 -13.65 -7.67 6.56
CA LEU A 497 -12.64 -6.73 6.05
C LEU A 497 -11.44 -6.60 7.01
N LEU A 498 -11.66 -6.79 8.31
CA LEU A 498 -10.55 -6.88 9.27
C LEU A 498 -9.80 -8.22 9.18
N GLU A 499 -10.41 -9.28 8.63
CA GLU A 499 -9.63 -10.47 8.27
C GLU A 499 -8.67 -10.19 7.12
N ASP A 500 -8.99 -9.34 6.13
CA ASP A 500 -8.03 -8.89 5.12
C ASP A 500 -6.83 -8.18 5.76
N ASP A 501 -7.07 -7.27 6.72
CA ASP A 501 -5.99 -6.58 7.43
C ASP A 501 -5.11 -7.53 8.25
N ARG A 502 -5.70 -8.57 8.85
CA ARG A 502 -4.95 -9.65 9.51
C ARG A 502 -4.23 -10.56 8.51
N ALA A 503 -4.88 -10.83 7.38
CA ALA A 503 -4.44 -11.72 6.32
C ALA A 503 -3.37 -11.09 5.42
N ARG A 504 -3.08 -9.78 5.52
CA ARG A 504 -2.09 -9.11 4.66
C ARG A 504 -0.67 -9.69 4.76
N ALA A 505 -0.32 -10.26 5.91
CA ALA A 505 0.94 -11.00 6.07
C ALA A 505 0.86 -12.43 5.49
N PHE A 506 -0.35 -12.93 5.27
CA PHE A 506 -0.67 -14.19 4.61
C PHE A 506 -0.89 -13.95 3.10
N SER A 507 -0.84 -15.02 2.32
CA SER A 507 -0.91 -15.01 0.86
C SER A 507 -2.00 -15.93 0.31
N LEU A 508 -2.55 -16.84 1.12
CA LEU A 508 -3.55 -17.84 0.69
C LEU A 508 -4.93 -17.70 1.34
N ARG A 509 -5.08 -16.81 2.33
CA ARG A 509 -6.26 -16.75 3.21
C ARG A 509 -7.03 -15.44 3.08
N ASP A 510 -6.81 -14.75 1.97
CA ASP A 510 -7.38 -13.44 1.74
C ASP A 510 -8.91 -13.54 1.51
N PRO A 511 -9.75 -12.89 2.33
CA PRO A 511 -11.18 -12.81 2.05
C PRO A 511 -11.51 -11.92 0.83
N ILE A 512 -10.54 -11.17 0.32
CA ILE A 512 -10.68 -10.28 -0.84
C ILE A 512 -9.90 -10.85 -2.03
N VAL A 513 -10.50 -10.78 -3.21
CA VAL A 513 -9.90 -11.16 -4.49
C VAL A 513 -9.61 -9.89 -5.29
N ASP A 514 -8.33 -9.55 -5.44
CA ASP A 514 -7.83 -8.51 -6.36
C ASP A 514 -7.83 -9.07 -7.80
N LEU A 515 -8.79 -8.64 -8.63
CA LEU A 515 -8.92 -9.14 -10.00
C LEU A 515 -7.75 -8.78 -10.89
N ARG A 516 -7.14 -7.61 -10.70
CA ARG A 516 -5.93 -7.23 -11.45
C ARG A 516 -4.80 -8.20 -11.13
N ALA A 517 -4.60 -8.56 -9.87
CA ALA A 517 -3.61 -9.58 -9.49
C ALA A 517 -3.95 -10.97 -10.04
N VAL A 518 -5.22 -11.38 -10.02
CA VAL A 518 -5.65 -12.68 -10.58
C VAL A 518 -5.41 -12.72 -12.08
N LEU A 519 -5.82 -11.70 -12.83
CA LEU A 519 -5.66 -11.67 -14.29
C LEU A 519 -4.18 -11.66 -14.69
N ALA A 520 -3.34 -10.91 -13.96
CA ALA A 520 -1.89 -10.90 -14.16
C ALA A 520 -1.19 -12.26 -13.88
N ARG A 521 -1.86 -13.20 -13.20
CA ARG A 521 -1.36 -14.57 -13.03
C ARG A 521 -1.59 -15.43 -14.26
N HIS A 522 -2.51 -15.06 -15.15
CA HIS A 522 -2.87 -15.83 -16.34
C HIS A 522 -2.27 -15.28 -17.62
N ILE A 523 -2.09 -13.96 -17.69
CA ILE A 523 -1.56 -13.28 -18.88
C ILE A 523 -0.43 -12.32 -18.53
N VAL A 524 0.52 -12.19 -19.46
CA VAL A 524 1.56 -11.17 -19.46
C VAL A 524 1.25 -10.17 -20.57
N ALA A 525 0.86 -8.96 -20.16
CA ALA A 525 0.63 -7.84 -21.08
C ALA A 525 1.97 -7.28 -21.59
N GLY A 526 1.95 -6.71 -22.79
CA GLY A 526 3.08 -5.93 -23.32
C GLY A 526 3.14 -4.52 -22.71
N GLY A 527 4.21 -3.79 -23.03
CA GLY A 527 4.48 -2.47 -22.47
C GLY A 527 5.06 -2.54 -21.04
N PRO A 528 5.24 -1.37 -20.40
CA PRO A 528 5.81 -1.30 -19.06
C PRO A 528 4.96 -2.09 -18.03
N PRO A 529 5.55 -2.89 -17.14
CA PRO A 529 4.82 -3.62 -16.11
C PRO A 529 3.97 -2.71 -15.20
N SER A 530 4.35 -1.44 -15.02
CA SER A 530 3.54 -0.47 -14.26
C SER A 530 2.19 -0.19 -14.91
N SER A 531 2.07 -0.25 -16.25
CA SER A 531 0.79 -0.11 -16.96
C SER A 531 -0.17 -1.26 -16.67
N ALA A 532 0.35 -2.48 -16.52
CA ALA A 532 -0.41 -3.65 -16.04
C ALA A 532 -0.86 -3.52 -14.57
N GLY A 533 -0.45 -2.45 -13.87
CA GLY A 533 -1.03 -2.04 -12.61
C GLY A 533 -2.49 -1.58 -12.71
N ARG A 534 -3.01 -1.28 -13.90
CA ARG A 534 -4.42 -0.97 -14.13
C ARG A 534 -5.19 -2.16 -14.71
N LEU A 535 -6.37 -2.45 -14.15
CA LEU A 535 -7.20 -3.56 -14.59
C LEU A 535 -7.69 -3.41 -16.04
N ASP A 536 -8.11 -2.21 -16.45
CA ASP A 536 -8.59 -1.94 -17.81
C ASP A 536 -7.49 -2.14 -18.87
N TYR A 537 -6.24 -1.83 -18.53
CA TYR A 537 -5.08 -2.17 -19.36
C TYR A 537 -4.95 -3.69 -19.53
N LEU A 538 -4.98 -4.46 -18.42
CA LEU A 538 -4.88 -5.92 -18.47
C LEU A 538 -6.04 -6.57 -19.25
N VAL A 539 -7.27 -6.11 -19.03
CA VAL A 539 -8.46 -6.60 -19.74
C VAL A 539 -8.32 -6.37 -21.24
N GLY A 540 -7.91 -5.16 -21.66
CA GLY A 540 -7.71 -4.89 -23.09
C GLY A 540 -6.64 -5.77 -23.74
N TRP A 541 -5.56 -6.10 -23.02
CA TRP A 541 -4.57 -7.08 -23.49
C TRP A 541 -5.09 -8.51 -23.52
N ALA A 542 -5.93 -8.89 -22.56
CA ALA A 542 -6.53 -10.23 -22.50
C ALA A 542 -7.53 -10.48 -23.63
N GLU A 543 -8.25 -9.45 -24.04
CA GLU A 543 -9.26 -9.49 -25.10
C GLU A 543 -8.69 -9.20 -26.50
N ALA A 544 -7.40 -8.83 -26.59
CA ALA A 544 -6.76 -8.48 -27.84
C ALA A 544 -6.82 -9.64 -28.85
N ASP A 545 -7.32 -9.36 -30.05
CA ASP A 545 -7.35 -10.31 -31.16
C ASP A 545 -5.93 -10.48 -31.74
N PRO A 546 -5.36 -11.69 -31.79
CA PRO A 546 -4.08 -11.93 -32.46
C PRO A 546 -4.03 -11.50 -33.94
N ALA A 547 -5.18 -11.41 -34.61
CA ALA A 547 -5.28 -10.89 -35.97
C ALA A 547 -5.22 -9.36 -36.06
N ALA A 548 -5.42 -8.65 -34.95
CA ALA A 548 -5.30 -7.21 -34.82
C ALA A 548 -4.43 -6.84 -33.60
N PRO A 549 -3.11 -7.08 -33.67
CA PRO A 549 -2.22 -6.87 -32.53
C PRO A 549 -2.22 -5.44 -32.01
N LEU A 550 -2.14 -5.31 -30.68
CA LEU A 550 -2.07 -4.01 -30.02
C LEU A 550 -0.71 -3.36 -30.23
N ASN A 551 -0.72 -2.08 -30.55
CA ASN A 551 0.47 -1.25 -30.37
C ASN A 551 0.55 -0.82 -28.90
N HIS A 552 1.54 -1.31 -28.14
CA HIS A 552 1.61 -1.08 -26.70
C HIS A 552 1.67 0.41 -26.34
N ARG A 553 2.34 1.25 -27.15
CA ARG A 553 2.45 2.70 -26.90
C ARG A 553 1.10 3.39 -27.12
N ALA A 554 0.44 3.12 -28.25
CA ALA A 554 -0.86 3.73 -28.56
C ALA A 554 -1.95 3.27 -27.58
N PHE A 555 -1.93 2.00 -27.17
CA PHE A 555 -2.87 1.47 -26.20
C PHE A 555 -2.62 2.06 -24.80
N ALA A 556 -1.36 2.13 -24.34
CA ALA A 556 -1.02 2.81 -23.09
C ALA A 556 -1.46 4.28 -23.09
N ASP A 557 -1.24 5.00 -24.19
CA ASP A 557 -1.66 6.41 -24.33
C ASP A 557 -3.19 6.55 -24.28
N THR A 558 -3.94 5.60 -24.87
CA THR A 558 -5.41 5.56 -24.79
C THR A 558 -5.89 5.35 -23.35
N ILE A 559 -5.26 4.42 -22.62
CA ILE A 559 -5.60 4.14 -21.22
C ILE A 559 -5.25 5.32 -20.31
N GLU A 560 -4.09 5.96 -20.52
CA GLU A 560 -3.68 7.17 -19.77
C GLU A 560 -4.59 8.37 -20.03
N GLN A 561 -5.14 8.50 -21.24
CA GLN A 561 -6.08 9.56 -21.61
C GLN A 561 -7.55 9.25 -21.26
N SER A 562 -7.85 8.04 -20.77
CA SER A 562 -9.20 7.66 -20.36
C SER A 562 -9.70 8.59 -19.26
N GLU A 563 -10.96 9.02 -19.37
CA GLU A 563 -11.61 9.82 -18.35
C GLU A 563 -11.80 9.06 -17.03
N HIS A 564 -11.81 7.72 -17.09
CA HIS A 564 -12.14 6.85 -15.98
C HIS A 564 -10.98 5.93 -15.59
N THR A 565 -11.06 5.43 -14.36
CA THR A 565 -10.12 4.47 -13.77
C THR A 565 -10.89 3.28 -13.21
N PRO A 566 -10.35 2.06 -13.26
CA PRO A 566 -11.10 0.86 -12.86
C PRO A 566 -11.15 0.66 -11.33
N GLY A 567 -10.15 1.15 -10.59
CA GLY A 567 -10.05 1.07 -9.13
C GLY A 567 -10.81 2.19 -8.40
N ALA A 568 -10.82 2.20 -7.07
CA ALA A 568 -11.59 3.17 -6.29
C ALA A 568 -11.22 4.65 -6.51
N ARG A 569 -9.96 4.94 -6.89
CA ARG A 569 -9.50 6.29 -7.20
C ARG A 569 -10.08 6.78 -8.52
N LEU A 570 -10.27 8.08 -8.61
CA LEU A 570 -10.74 8.78 -9.80
C LEU A 570 -9.55 9.36 -10.57
N THR A 571 -9.77 9.71 -11.83
CA THR A 571 -8.89 10.66 -12.52
C THR A 571 -9.05 12.05 -11.91
N ASN A 572 -8.03 12.90 -12.07
CA ASN A 572 -8.10 14.29 -11.58
C ASN A 572 -9.33 15.01 -12.16
N GLN A 573 -9.61 14.82 -13.46
CA GLN A 573 -10.74 15.43 -14.15
C GLN A 573 -12.09 15.00 -13.55
N LYS A 574 -12.33 13.69 -13.36
CA LYS A 574 -13.60 13.22 -12.78
C LYS A 574 -13.73 13.57 -11.30
N SER A 575 -12.62 13.62 -10.56
CA SER A 575 -12.58 14.10 -9.16
C SER A 575 -13.02 15.56 -9.08
N ASP A 576 -12.51 16.41 -9.97
CA ASP A 576 -12.87 17.84 -10.04
C ASP A 576 -14.32 18.04 -10.47
N GLU A 577 -14.79 17.30 -11.47
CA GLU A 577 -16.19 17.35 -11.95
C GLU A 577 -17.18 16.98 -10.82
N LEU A 578 -16.93 15.86 -10.12
CA LEU A 578 -17.74 15.43 -8.97
C LEU A 578 -17.69 16.44 -7.83
N HIS A 579 -16.50 16.96 -7.52
CA HIS A 579 -16.34 17.96 -6.48
C HIS A 579 -17.12 19.24 -6.81
N GLN A 580 -17.02 19.73 -8.04
CA GLN A 580 -17.74 20.92 -8.50
C GLN A 580 -19.26 20.74 -8.47
N ALA A 581 -19.77 19.61 -8.97
CA ALA A 581 -21.20 19.30 -8.89
C ALA A 581 -21.67 19.16 -7.43
N LEU A 582 -20.81 18.66 -6.53
CA LEU A 582 -21.14 18.50 -5.12
C LEU A 582 -21.19 19.82 -4.35
N VAL A 583 -20.18 20.70 -4.49
CA VAL A 583 -20.03 21.87 -3.62
C VAL A 583 -20.33 23.21 -4.28
N GLY A 584 -20.29 23.29 -5.60
CA GLY A 584 -20.44 24.53 -6.36
C GLY A 584 -19.31 25.55 -6.09
N GLU A 585 -19.39 26.73 -6.74
CA GLU A 585 -18.31 27.74 -6.67
C GLU A 585 -18.10 28.33 -5.27
N ARG A 586 -19.17 28.44 -4.48
CA ARG A 586 -19.17 29.13 -3.18
C ARG A 586 -18.88 28.21 -1.99
N GLY A 587 -18.72 26.91 -2.24
CA GLY A 587 -18.71 25.91 -1.19
C GLY A 587 -20.11 25.53 -0.72
N ARG A 588 -20.17 24.50 0.11
CA ARG A 588 -21.37 23.84 0.62
C ARG A 588 -21.42 23.91 2.13
N ALA A 589 -22.54 24.41 2.65
CA ALA A 589 -22.82 24.42 4.08
C ALA A 589 -23.00 22.98 4.61
N PRO A 590 -22.65 22.70 5.88
CA PRO A 590 -22.91 21.41 6.51
C PRO A 590 -24.40 21.03 6.42
N GLY A 591 -24.71 19.80 6.01
CA GLY A 591 -26.08 19.32 5.85
C GLY A 591 -26.86 19.88 4.65
N GLY A 592 -26.26 20.77 3.83
CA GLY A 592 -26.84 21.17 2.55
C GLY A 592 -26.76 20.03 1.53
N GLY A 593 -27.65 19.96 0.53
CA GLY A 593 -27.53 18.98 -0.57
C GLY A 593 -26.37 19.29 -1.52
N ALA A 594 -26.18 18.44 -2.55
CA ALA A 594 -25.27 18.76 -3.65
C ALA A 594 -25.70 20.06 -4.36
N ALA A 595 -24.73 20.84 -4.85
CA ALA A 595 -25.00 22.08 -5.58
C ALA A 595 -25.74 21.82 -6.91
N ASP A 596 -25.36 20.76 -7.61
CA ASP A 596 -26.08 20.19 -8.75
C ASP A 596 -26.30 18.68 -8.53
N PRO A 597 -27.42 18.28 -7.89
CA PRO A 597 -27.69 16.88 -7.58
C PRO A 597 -27.82 15.97 -8.80
N ALA A 598 -28.35 16.50 -9.91
CA ALA A 598 -28.58 15.70 -11.12
C ALA A 598 -27.26 15.36 -11.79
N THR A 599 -26.39 16.36 -11.99
CA THR A 599 -25.05 16.16 -12.55
C THR A 599 -24.18 15.32 -11.63
N TYR A 600 -24.18 15.62 -10.32
CA TYR A 600 -23.42 14.84 -9.33
C TYR A 600 -23.79 13.35 -9.36
N HIS A 601 -25.09 13.04 -9.37
CA HIS A 601 -25.56 11.66 -9.43
C HIS A 601 -25.21 11.00 -10.76
N ALA A 602 -25.39 11.69 -11.90
CA ALA A 602 -25.10 11.14 -13.22
C ALA A 602 -23.62 10.77 -13.36
N VAL A 603 -22.71 11.68 -13.00
CA VAL A 603 -21.25 11.45 -13.08
C VAL A 603 -20.82 10.34 -12.12
N ALA A 604 -21.37 10.29 -10.90
CA ALA A 604 -21.05 9.24 -9.95
C ALA A 604 -21.52 7.85 -10.42
N VAL A 605 -22.69 7.76 -11.07
CA VAL A 605 -23.18 6.49 -11.66
C VAL A 605 -22.35 6.09 -12.88
N GLU A 606 -22.07 7.02 -13.80
CA GLU A 606 -21.21 6.76 -14.96
C GLU A 606 -19.86 6.16 -14.55
N GLU A 607 -19.24 6.74 -13.52
CA GLU A 607 -17.99 6.25 -12.95
C GLU A 607 -18.11 4.83 -12.36
N LEU A 608 -19.21 4.53 -11.66
CA LEU A 608 -19.46 3.18 -11.12
C LEU A 608 -19.75 2.15 -12.22
N GLU A 609 -20.46 2.56 -13.28
CA GLU A 609 -20.78 1.73 -14.43
C GLU A 609 -19.53 1.35 -15.21
N TYR A 610 -18.61 2.30 -15.46
CA TYR A 610 -17.31 2.00 -16.08
C TYR A 610 -16.54 0.95 -15.28
N LYS A 611 -16.42 1.14 -13.95
CA LYS A 611 -15.71 0.18 -13.08
C LYS A 611 -16.38 -1.19 -13.09
N ALA A 612 -17.71 -1.23 -13.07
CA ALA A 612 -18.49 -2.45 -13.11
C ALA A 612 -18.34 -3.20 -14.44
N ASP A 613 -18.29 -2.48 -15.57
CA ASP A 613 -18.04 -3.05 -16.90
C ASP A 613 -16.64 -3.70 -16.97
N VAL A 614 -15.60 -2.96 -16.60
CA VAL A 614 -14.22 -3.48 -16.61
C VAL A 614 -14.08 -4.69 -15.68
N LEU A 615 -14.69 -4.65 -14.50
CA LEU A 615 -14.72 -5.78 -13.58
C LEU A 615 -15.45 -6.99 -14.18
N GLY A 616 -16.59 -6.76 -14.83
CA GLY A 616 -17.38 -7.80 -15.50
C GLY A 616 -16.59 -8.49 -16.62
N ARG A 617 -15.94 -7.70 -17.48
CA ARG A 617 -15.09 -8.20 -18.56
C ARG A 617 -13.88 -8.97 -18.07
N ALA A 618 -13.24 -8.53 -16.98
CA ALA A 618 -12.17 -9.28 -16.34
C ALA A 618 -12.64 -10.68 -15.89
N ILE A 619 -13.84 -10.76 -15.29
CA ILE A 619 -14.44 -12.05 -14.90
C ILE A 619 -14.76 -12.90 -16.15
N ASP A 620 -15.26 -12.30 -17.23
CA ASP A 620 -15.58 -13.03 -18.46
C ASP A 620 -14.33 -13.65 -19.10
N VAL A 621 -13.20 -12.94 -19.08
CA VAL A 621 -11.89 -13.48 -19.48
C VAL A 621 -11.51 -14.67 -18.60
N LEU A 622 -11.68 -14.57 -17.27
CA LEU A 622 -11.37 -15.65 -16.36
C LEU A 622 -12.28 -16.86 -16.57
N ASP A 623 -13.57 -16.67 -16.85
CA ASP A 623 -14.52 -17.76 -17.07
C ASP A 623 -14.20 -18.60 -18.33
N ALA A 624 -13.46 -18.04 -19.29
CA ALA A 624 -12.95 -18.78 -20.44
C ALA A 624 -11.74 -19.69 -20.12
N LEU A 625 -11.10 -19.52 -18.97
CA LEU A 625 -9.90 -20.28 -18.59
C LEU A 625 -10.26 -21.58 -17.86
N PRO A 626 -9.51 -22.68 -18.11
CA PRO A 626 -9.76 -23.95 -17.45
C PRO A 626 -9.36 -23.92 -15.97
N ASP A 627 -10.07 -24.72 -15.16
CA ASP A 627 -9.77 -24.91 -13.74
C ASP A 627 -8.53 -25.79 -13.52
N SER A 628 -7.73 -25.41 -12.51
CA SER A 628 -6.65 -26.25 -12.01
C SER A 628 -7.20 -27.34 -11.09
N LYS A 629 -6.53 -28.49 -11.07
CA LYS A 629 -6.76 -29.55 -10.07
C LYS A 629 -6.41 -29.11 -8.66
N LEU A 630 -5.66 -28.02 -8.48
CA LEU A 630 -5.35 -27.42 -7.18
C LEU A 630 -6.43 -26.47 -6.66
N ARG A 631 -7.41 -26.05 -7.47
CA ARG A 631 -8.48 -25.14 -7.03
C ARG A 631 -9.21 -25.62 -5.75
N PRO A 632 -9.53 -26.93 -5.58
CA PRO A 632 -10.10 -27.43 -4.32
C PRO A 632 -9.17 -27.29 -3.12
N ALA A 633 -7.85 -27.33 -3.31
CA ALA A 633 -6.89 -27.14 -2.23
C ALA A 633 -6.91 -25.69 -1.74
N TYR A 634 -6.87 -24.70 -2.66
CA TYR A 634 -7.02 -23.29 -2.32
C TYR A 634 -8.33 -23.02 -1.58
N ARG A 635 -9.45 -23.53 -2.12
CA ARG A 635 -10.77 -23.41 -1.47
C ARG A 635 -10.80 -24.00 -0.06
N ALA A 636 -10.14 -25.13 0.15
CA ALA A 636 -10.07 -25.72 1.49
C ALA A 636 -9.28 -24.84 2.48
N ILE A 637 -8.19 -24.18 2.05
CA ILE A 637 -7.44 -23.23 2.89
C ILE A 637 -8.31 -22.03 3.26
N GLU A 638 -9.00 -21.47 2.27
CA GLU A 638 -9.90 -20.32 2.42
C GLU A 638 -11.06 -20.66 3.38
N SER A 639 -11.71 -21.81 3.18
CA SER A 639 -12.79 -22.29 4.04
C SER A 639 -12.33 -22.58 5.47
N ASP A 640 -11.16 -23.21 5.66
CA ASP A 640 -10.58 -23.47 6.99
C ASP A 640 -10.29 -22.16 7.74
N ALA A 641 -9.79 -21.13 7.03
CA ALA A 641 -9.58 -19.80 7.61
C ALA A 641 -10.92 -19.14 8.01
N GLN A 642 -11.96 -19.25 7.18
CA GLN A 642 -13.27 -18.67 7.47
C GLN A 642 -14.01 -19.37 8.62
N VAL A 643 -13.72 -20.62 8.93
CA VAL A 643 -14.22 -21.25 10.17
C VAL A 643 -13.76 -20.47 11.40
N VAL A 644 -12.50 -20.03 11.43
CA VAL A 644 -11.96 -19.22 12.54
C VAL A 644 -12.66 -17.86 12.58
N TRP A 645 -12.77 -17.18 11.44
CA TRP A 645 -13.48 -15.90 11.35
C TRP A 645 -14.94 -15.99 11.81
N ARG A 646 -15.69 -17.03 11.38
CA ARG A 646 -17.09 -17.22 11.78
C ARG A 646 -17.24 -17.38 13.29
N ARG A 647 -16.32 -18.09 13.96
CA ARG A 647 -16.33 -18.19 15.42
C ARG A 647 -15.98 -16.87 16.11
N ARG A 648 -15.04 -16.10 15.56
CA ARG A 648 -14.74 -14.74 16.06
C ARG A 648 -15.99 -13.87 16.02
N LEU A 649 -16.68 -13.88 14.87
CA LEU A 649 -17.94 -13.15 14.67
C LEU A 649 -19.04 -13.66 15.61
N GLU A 650 -19.18 -14.96 15.82
CA GLU A 650 -20.20 -15.54 16.70
C GLU A 650 -19.98 -15.23 18.18
N LEU A 651 -18.72 -15.27 18.65
CA LEU A 651 -18.38 -15.05 20.06
C LEU A 651 -18.02 -13.59 20.37
N HIS A 652 -18.12 -12.69 19.40
CA HIS A 652 -17.67 -11.30 19.53
C HIS A 652 -16.23 -11.18 20.04
N ALA A 653 -15.40 -12.17 19.72
CA ALA A 653 -14.07 -12.34 20.26
C ALA A 653 -13.05 -12.24 19.14
N SER A 654 -12.17 -11.23 19.24
CA SER A 654 -11.15 -10.94 18.23
C SER A 654 -11.68 -10.55 16.83
N ASP A 655 -12.99 -10.34 16.65
CA ASP A 655 -13.58 -9.97 15.35
C ASP A 655 -13.36 -8.49 14.98
N LEU A 656 -13.41 -7.59 15.96
CA LEU A 656 -13.08 -6.16 15.81
C LEU A 656 -11.60 -5.80 16.07
N VAL A 657 -10.69 -6.79 16.17
CA VAL A 657 -9.28 -6.50 16.47
C VAL A 657 -8.52 -5.95 15.27
N ARG A 658 -7.72 -4.92 15.52
CA ARG A 658 -6.98 -4.14 14.53
C ARG A 658 -5.50 -4.55 14.56
N PHE A 659 -4.90 -4.88 13.41
CA PHE A 659 -3.56 -5.47 13.38
C PHE A 659 -2.49 -4.53 13.99
N GLY A 660 -2.59 -3.23 13.70
CA GLY A 660 -1.70 -2.19 14.25
C GLY A 660 -1.70 -2.05 15.78
N ARG A 661 -2.65 -2.68 16.48
CA ARG A 661 -2.82 -2.66 17.95
C ARG A 661 -2.77 -4.08 18.58
N THR A 662 -2.31 -5.08 17.83
CA THR A 662 -2.16 -6.44 18.36
C THR A 662 -1.07 -6.50 19.43
N TYR A 663 -1.42 -7.06 20.59
CA TYR A 663 -0.49 -7.23 21.70
C TYR A 663 0.65 -8.18 21.32
N ARG A 664 1.84 -7.99 21.91
CA ARG A 664 3.07 -8.69 21.49
C ARG A 664 2.93 -10.21 21.48
N HIS A 665 2.20 -10.79 22.43
CA HIS A 665 1.98 -12.23 22.47
C HIS A 665 1.23 -12.74 21.23
N TRP A 666 0.19 -12.04 20.77
CA TRP A 666 -0.49 -12.38 19.52
C TRP A 666 0.44 -12.25 18.31
N ARG A 667 1.14 -11.11 18.16
CA ARG A 667 2.08 -10.91 17.04
C ARG A 667 3.11 -12.03 16.94
N ASN A 668 3.68 -12.43 18.06
CA ASN A 668 4.62 -13.54 18.12
C ASN A 668 3.95 -14.88 17.75
N GLY A 669 2.70 -15.10 18.17
CA GLY A 669 1.93 -16.29 17.85
C GLY A 669 1.60 -16.45 16.36
N LEU A 670 1.54 -15.34 15.60
CA LEU A 670 1.26 -15.36 14.17
C LEU A 670 2.47 -15.69 13.29
N VAL A 671 3.71 -15.43 13.76
CA VAL A 671 4.93 -15.62 12.94
C VAL A 671 5.02 -17.01 12.31
N PRO A 672 4.84 -18.12 13.06
CA PRO A 672 4.90 -19.46 12.46
C PRO A 672 3.78 -19.73 11.45
N MET A 673 2.65 -19.03 11.56
CA MET A 673 1.52 -19.17 10.63
C MET A 673 1.82 -18.42 9.34
N ILE A 674 2.38 -17.21 9.43
CA ILE A 674 2.82 -16.40 8.28
C ILE A 674 3.91 -17.15 7.49
N GLU A 675 4.91 -17.70 8.18
CA GLU A 675 5.98 -18.49 7.54
C GLU A 675 5.42 -19.74 6.85
N SER A 676 4.53 -20.47 7.53
CA SER A 676 3.87 -21.64 6.97
C SER A 676 3.02 -21.30 5.74
N ASP A 677 2.29 -20.18 5.80
CA ASP A 677 1.43 -19.73 4.70
C ASP A 677 2.25 -19.31 3.48
N LYS A 678 3.30 -18.51 3.68
CA LYS A 678 4.23 -18.12 2.61
C LYS A 678 4.91 -19.32 1.95
N ALA A 679 5.31 -20.32 2.75
CA ALA A 679 5.89 -21.55 2.22
C ALA A 679 4.89 -22.31 1.35
N THR A 680 3.68 -22.56 1.86
CA THR A 680 2.62 -23.22 1.11
C THR A 680 2.25 -22.44 -0.15
N ALA A 681 2.19 -21.10 -0.09
CA ALA A 681 1.87 -20.26 -1.24
C ALA A 681 2.91 -20.42 -2.35
N THR A 682 4.19 -20.42 -1.98
CA THR A 682 5.30 -20.62 -2.92
C THR A 682 5.24 -22.02 -3.55
N HIS A 683 4.95 -23.05 -2.74
CA HIS A 683 4.79 -24.43 -3.21
C HIS A 683 3.62 -24.59 -4.19
N LEU A 684 2.45 -24.05 -3.85
CA LEU A 684 1.28 -24.12 -4.72
C LEU A 684 1.48 -23.31 -6.00
N LEU A 685 2.13 -22.15 -5.93
CA LEU A 685 2.46 -21.35 -7.11
C LEU A 685 3.42 -22.10 -8.05
N ALA A 686 4.49 -22.70 -7.52
CA ALA A 686 5.44 -23.49 -8.31
C ALA A 686 4.79 -24.72 -8.98
N LEU A 687 3.75 -25.30 -8.36
CA LEU A 687 3.00 -26.42 -8.93
C LEU A 687 1.98 -25.99 -9.99
N SER A 688 1.38 -24.80 -9.84
CA SER A 688 0.23 -24.35 -10.66
C SER A 688 0.57 -23.34 -11.75
N ASN A 689 1.73 -22.69 -11.70
CA ASN A 689 2.12 -21.67 -12.68
C ASN A 689 3.48 -22.04 -13.32
N PRO A 690 3.49 -22.48 -14.59
CA PRO A 690 4.71 -22.85 -15.30
C PRO A 690 5.72 -21.70 -15.38
N GLN A 691 5.27 -20.48 -15.69
CA GLN A 691 6.15 -19.31 -15.75
C GLN A 691 6.80 -19.02 -14.40
N ALA A 692 6.05 -19.09 -13.30
CA ALA A 692 6.61 -18.92 -11.96
C ALA A 692 7.61 -20.04 -11.61
N ALA A 693 7.35 -21.28 -12.01
CA ALA A 693 8.31 -22.37 -11.84
C ALA A 693 9.61 -22.14 -12.63
N HIS A 694 9.52 -21.61 -13.86
CA HIS A 694 10.68 -21.24 -14.68
C HIS A 694 11.46 -20.07 -14.08
N ASP A 695 10.77 -19.05 -13.57
CA ASP A 695 11.42 -17.92 -12.88
C ASP A 695 12.15 -18.39 -11.62
N LEU A 696 11.53 -19.29 -10.84
CA LEU A 696 12.17 -19.94 -9.68
C LEU A 696 13.37 -20.80 -10.06
N ALA A 697 13.33 -21.50 -11.19
CA ALA A 697 14.46 -22.28 -11.71
C ALA A 697 15.59 -21.38 -12.27
N THR A 698 15.25 -20.17 -12.71
CA THR A 698 16.18 -19.17 -13.24
C THR A 698 16.92 -18.43 -12.14
N ASP A 699 16.27 -18.19 -11.01
CA ASP A 699 16.83 -17.48 -9.86
C ASP A 699 18.04 -18.21 -9.26
N ALA A 700 19.21 -17.58 -9.34
CA ALA A 700 20.46 -18.09 -8.77
C ALA A 700 20.43 -18.20 -7.22
N GLY A 701 19.53 -17.46 -6.56
CA GLY A 701 19.29 -17.55 -5.12
C GLY A 701 18.42 -18.74 -4.71
N ASN A 702 17.68 -19.34 -5.64
CA ASN A 702 16.86 -20.53 -5.38
C ASN A 702 17.70 -21.80 -5.56
N ARG A 703 17.65 -22.67 -4.55
CA ARG A 703 18.40 -23.94 -4.51
C ARG A 703 17.53 -25.18 -4.63
N PHE A 704 16.21 -25.00 -4.72
CA PHE A 704 15.23 -26.09 -4.62
C PHE A 704 14.57 -26.45 -5.94
N VAL A 705 14.64 -25.57 -6.94
CA VAL A 705 14.01 -25.71 -8.25
C VAL A 705 15.10 -25.56 -9.33
N ALA A 706 15.07 -26.40 -10.35
CA ALA A 706 16.06 -26.38 -11.43
C ALA A 706 15.45 -26.77 -12.78
N PHE A 707 16.10 -26.35 -13.85
CA PHE A 707 15.83 -26.86 -15.19
C PHE A 707 16.44 -28.25 -15.37
N ALA A 708 15.76 -29.08 -16.16
CA ALA A 708 16.33 -30.31 -16.68
C ALA A 708 15.86 -30.56 -18.12
N SER A 709 16.58 -31.39 -18.87
CA SER A 709 16.15 -31.84 -20.20
C SER A 709 16.25 -33.35 -20.35
N VAL A 710 15.34 -33.95 -21.12
CA VAL A 710 15.34 -35.41 -21.33
C VAL A 710 16.38 -35.80 -22.38
N VAL A 711 17.33 -36.65 -22.00
CA VAL A 711 18.44 -37.12 -22.86
C VAL A 711 18.14 -38.49 -23.48
N SER A 712 17.59 -39.41 -22.69
CA SER A 712 17.21 -40.76 -23.11
C SER A 712 15.99 -41.24 -22.34
N LEU A 713 15.22 -42.17 -22.89
CA LEU A 713 14.06 -42.78 -22.24
C LEU A 713 14.36 -44.17 -21.64
N GLU A 714 15.41 -44.85 -22.11
CA GLU A 714 15.77 -46.20 -21.68
C GLU A 714 17.29 -46.34 -21.48
N PRO A 715 17.79 -46.29 -20.22
CA PRO A 715 17.07 -45.80 -19.04
C PRO A 715 16.69 -44.31 -19.17
N LEU A 716 15.68 -43.87 -18.43
CA LEU A 716 15.27 -42.46 -18.42
C LEU A 716 16.41 -41.63 -17.83
N THR A 717 17.10 -40.88 -18.68
CA THR A 717 18.25 -40.04 -18.33
C THR A 717 17.89 -38.60 -18.60
N ILE A 718 18.11 -37.74 -17.62
CA ILE A 718 17.90 -36.29 -17.73
C ILE A 718 19.21 -35.55 -17.47
N ASP A 719 19.40 -34.42 -18.15
CA ASP A 719 20.47 -33.47 -17.89
C ASP A 719 19.94 -32.39 -16.95
N VAL A 720 20.54 -32.24 -15.76
CA VAL A 720 20.06 -31.33 -14.70
C VAL A 720 20.96 -30.10 -14.59
N ASP A 721 20.41 -28.91 -14.84
CA ASP A 721 21.12 -27.64 -14.69
C ASP A 721 21.08 -27.15 -13.24
N SER A 722 21.80 -27.85 -12.36
CA SER A 722 21.94 -27.43 -10.98
C SER A 722 23.18 -28.01 -10.30
N ARG A 723 23.76 -27.24 -9.37
CA ARG A 723 24.87 -27.68 -8.50
C ARG A 723 24.41 -28.33 -7.18
N ARG A 724 23.09 -28.36 -6.92
CA ARG A 724 22.51 -28.77 -5.61
C ARG A 724 21.63 -30.01 -5.72
N ILE A 725 20.81 -30.07 -6.75
CA ILE A 725 20.09 -31.26 -7.20
C ILE A 725 21.06 -32.07 -8.05
N THR A 726 21.62 -33.12 -7.47
CA THR A 726 22.67 -33.98 -8.05
C THR A 726 22.38 -35.47 -7.80
N ASP A 727 23.34 -36.35 -8.07
CA ASP A 727 23.31 -37.77 -7.67
C ASP A 727 22.84 -37.96 -6.21
N GLY A 728 21.93 -38.91 -6.00
CA GLY A 728 21.30 -39.19 -4.71
C GLY A 728 20.12 -38.28 -4.33
N SER A 729 19.89 -37.18 -5.06
CA SER A 729 18.74 -36.30 -4.83
C SER A 729 17.44 -37.01 -5.21
N ARG A 730 16.34 -36.68 -4.51
CA ARG A 730 15.00 -37.12 -4.88
C ARG A 730 14.22 -35.92 -5.40
N ILE A 731 13.67 -36.04 -6.59
CA ILE A 731 13.02 -34.93 -7.28
C ILE A 731 11.55 -35.21 -7.54
N VAL A 732 10.79 -34.13 -7.74
CA VAL A 732 9.41 -34.13 -8.26
C VAL A 732 9.34 -33.26 -9.51
N LEU A 733 8.57 -33.72 -10.50
CA LEU A 733 8.30 -32.98 -11.73
C LEU A 733 7.27 -31.88 -11.49
N LEU A 734 7.60 -30.64 -11.87
CA LEU A 734 6.69 -29.49 -11.82
C LEU A 734 6.08 -29.18 -13.18
N THR A 735 6.91 -29.13 -14.24
CA THR A 735 6.46 -28.82 -15.60
C THR A 735 7.13 -29.68 -16.66
N VAL A 736 6.45 -29.83 -17.81
CA VAL A 736 6.97 -30.41 -19.06
C VAL A 736 6.58 -29.48 -20.20
N ASN A 737 7.55 -28.94 -20.95
CA ASN A 737 7.31 -28.05 -22.09
C ASN A 737 6.26 -26.95 -21.78
N ASP A 738 6.47 -26.23 -20.69
CA ASP A 738 5.59 -25.16 -20.18
C ASP A 738 4.18 -25.59 -19.71
N GLN A 739 3.91 -26.90 -19.58
CA GLN A 739 2.66 -27.42 -19.00
C GLN A 739 2.86 -27.92 -17.58
N THR A 740 1.92 -27.60 -16.67
CA THR A 740 1.98 -28.08 -15.29
C THR A 740 1.73 -29.58 -15.19
N ALA A 741 2.61 -30.28 -14.47
CA ALA A 741 2.41 -31.70 -14.17
C ALA A 741 1.21 -31.94 -13.23
N VAL A 742 0.86 -30.95 -12.40
CA VAL A 742 -0.25 -31.06 -11.46
C VAL A 742 -1.62 -31.12 -12.14
N ASP A 743 -1.75 -30.51 -13.33
CA ASP A 743 -3.01 -30.48 -14.07
C ASP A 743 -3.09 -31.58 -15.15
N ALA A 744 -2.10 -32.47 -15.22
CA ALA A 744 -2.10 -33.62 -16.09
C ALA A 744 -3.30 -34.54 -15.77
N PRO A 745 -3.91 -35.22 -16.77
CA PRO A 745 -5.10 -36.05 -16.56
C PRO A 745 -4.95 -37.13 -15.47
N THR A 746 -3.75 -37.67 -15.31
CA THR A 746 -3.41 -38.72 -14.33
C THR A 746 -3.30 -38.24 -12.89
N THR A 747 -3.18 -36.93 -12.66
CA THR A 747 -2.97 -36.37 -11.33
C THR A 747 -4.28 -36.25 -10.55
N THR A 748 -4.27 -36.50 -9.24
CA THR A 748 -5.43 -36.27 -8.36
C THR A 748 -5.01 -35.58 -7.08
N VAL A 749 -5.83 -34.66 -6.58
CA VAL A 749 -5.58 -33.91 -5.34
C VAL A 749 -6.62 -34.31 -4.30
N ASP A 750 -6.15 -34.89 -3.19
CA ASP A 750 -6.95 -35.23 -2.03
C ASP A 750 -6.77 -34.17 -0.93
N THR A 751 -7.87 -33.50 -0.59
CA THR A 751 -7.93 -32.43 0.42
C THR A 751 -8.47 -32.89 1.77
N ALA A 752 -8.93 -34.15 1.88
CA ALA A 752 -9.49 -34.74 3.09
C ALA A 752 -8.49 -34.87 4.27
N PRO A 753 -7.18 -35.12 4.06
CA PRO A 753 -6.23 -35.22 5.15
C PRO A 753 -6.18 -33.95 6.01
N LYS A 754 -6.18 -34.15 7.33
CA LYS A 754 -6.06 -33.04 8.29
C LYS A 754 -4.62 -32.52 8.26
N GLY A 755 -4.44 -31.28 7.80
CA GLY A 755 -3.16 -30.56 7.85
C GLY A 755 -2.28 -30.67 6.61
N ALA A 756 -2.65 -31.42 5.57
CA ALA A 756 -1.93 -31.44 4.30
C ALA A 756 -2.86 -31.77 3.12
N PHE A 757 -2.41 -31.46 1.91
CA PHE A 757 -2.98 -31.95 0.66
C PHE A 757 -2.09 -33.07 0.12
N LYS A 758 -2.69 -34.14 -0.40
CA LYS A 758 -1.95 -35.21 -1.07
C LYS A 758 -2.20 -35.17 -2.56
N ILE A 759 -1.11 -35.16 -3.32
CA ILE A 759 -1.14 -35.17 -4.77
C ILE A 759 -0.59 -36.53 -5.24
N ASP A 760 -1.44 -37.34 -5.88
CA ASP A 760 -1.06 -38.60 -6.54
C ASP A 760 -0.89 -38.36 -8.05
N GLY A 761 -0.08 -39.19 -8.71
CA GLY A 761 0.10 -39.17 -10.16
C GLY A 761 1.26 -38.30 -10.67
N LEU A 762 1.97 -37.57 -9.80
CA LEU A 762 3.20 -36.86 -10.17
C LEU A 762 4.40 -37.80 -10.29
N ALA A 763 5.29 -37.53 -11.23
CA ALA A 763 6.55 -38.26 -11.37
C ALA A 763 7.53 -37.85 -10.27
N ILE A 764 7.87 -38.81 -9.39
CA ILE A 764 8.71 -38.60 -8.21
C ILE A 764 9.69 -39.77 -8.10
N GLY A 765 10.98 -39.49 -7.90
CA GLY A 765 11.98 -40.54 -7.77
C GLY A 765 13.42 -40.03 -7.56
N PRO A 766 14.36 -40.94 -7.26
CA PRO A 766 15.76 -40.61 -7.08
C PRO A 766 16.49 -40.37 -8.41
N LEU A 767 17.53 -39.55 -8.34
CA LEU A 767 18.54 -39.36 -9.37
C LEU A 767 19.77 -40.21 -9.06
N GLN A 768 20.33 -40.87 -10.08
CA GLN A 768 21.49 -41.75 -9.96
C GLN A 768 22.50 -41.50 -11.09
N ARG A 769 23.78 -41.34 -10.75
CA ARG A 769 24.86 -41.29 -11.75
C ARG A 769 25.30 -42.69 -12.19
N ALA A 770 25.15 -43.67 -11.30
CA ALA A 770 25.48 -45.07 -11.59
C ALA A 770 24.64 -45.59 -12.76
N GLY A 771 25.29 -46.11 -13.80
CA GLY A 771 24.63 -46.62 -15.01
C GLY A 771 24.54 -45.61 -16.16
N VAL A 772 24.93 -44.35 -15.95
CA VAL A 772 25.17 -43.38 -17.04
C VAL A 772 26.61 -43.56 -17.54
N ASP A 773 26.84 -43.44 -18.85
CA ASP A 773 28.16 -43.49 -19.48
C ASP A 773 29.18 -42.59 -18.73
N GLU A 774 30.36 -43.12 -18.41
CA GLU A 774 31.42 -42.37 -17.70
C GLU A 774 31.93 -41.16 -18.50
N THR A 775 31.76 -41.17 -19.82
CA THR A 775 32.14 -40.06 -20.70
C THR A 775 31.08 -38.98 -20.83
N ALA A 776 29.86 -39.23 -20.36
CA ALA A 776 28.78 -38.24 -20.36
C ALA A 776 28.99 -37.16 -19.28
N PRO A 777 28.43 -35.94 -19.48
CA PRO A 777 28.46 -34.87 -18.48
C PRO A 777 27.99 -35.35 -17.09
N GLU A 778 28.58 -34.83 -16.01
CA GLU A 778 28.19 -35.17 -14.63
C GLU A 778 26.72 -34.82 -14.32
N THR A 779 26.15 -33.89 -15.06
CA THR A 779 24.75 -33.45 -14.98
C THR A 779 23.77 -34.46 -15.57
N HIS A 780 24.24 -35.44 -16.35
CA HIS A 780 23.42 -36.54 -16.86
C HIS A 780 23.17 -37.57 -15.76
N LEU A 781 21.91 -37.70 -15.35
CA LEU A 781 21.48 -38.55 -14.24
C LEU A 781 20.32 -39.44 -14.68
N ILE A 782 20.37 -40.73 -14.31
CA ILE A 782 19.24 -41.64 -14.45
C ILE A 782 18.19 -41.25 -13.43
N TRP A 783 16.99 -40.97 -13.89
CA TRP A 783 15.84 -40.68 -13.06
C TRP A 783 14.89 -41.87 -13.05
N THR A 784 14.59 -42.40 -11.85
CA THR A 784 13.72 -43.58 -11.69
C THR A 784 12.42 -43.21 -10.97
N PRO A 785 11.48 -42.49 -11.62
CA PRO A 785 10.25 -42.11 -10.97
C PRO A 785 9.32 -43.31 -10.77
N GLN A 786 8.60 -43.33 -9.65
CA GLN A 786 7.63 -44.38 -9.36
C GLN A 786 6.43 -44.34 -10.32
N VAL A 787 5.92 -43.14 -10.59
CA VAL A 787 4.91 -42.89 -11.62
C VAL A 787 5.63 -42.33 -12.84
N ARG A 788 5.47 -42.96 -14.01
CA ARG A 788 6.07 -42.46 -15.25
C ARG A 788 5.15 -41.43 -15.89
N SER A 789 5.69 -40.24 -16.16
CA SER A 789 5.05 -39.25 -17.03
C SER A 789 5.35 -39.59 -18.49
N PRO A 790 4.45 -39.31 -19.45
CA PRO A 790 4.81 -39.35 -20.86
C PRO A 790 5.86 -38.27 -21.13
N LEU A 791 7.07 -38.70 -21.48
CA LEU A 791 8.21 -37.83 -21.79
C LEU A 791 8.81 -38.25 -23.14
N GLY A 792 9.28 -37.28 -23.90
CA GLY A 792 10.06 -37.42 -25.12
C GLY A 792 11.51 -36.97 -24.93
N VAL A 793 12.42 -37.49 -25.74
CA VAL A 793 13.80 -36.99 -25.78
C VAL A 793 13.77 -35.54 -26.28
N GLY A 794 14.45 -34.65 -25.54
CA GLY A 794 14.48 -33.21 -25.80
C GLY A 794 13.45 -32.40 -25.02
N ASP A 795 12.52 -33.03 -24.29
CA ASP A 795 11.56 -32.30 -23.47
C ASP A 795 12.27 -31.44 -22.41
N ALA A 796 11.81 -30.20 -22.27
CA ALA A 796 12.27 -29.27 -21.24
C ALA A 796 11.43 -29.45 -19.98
N LEU A 797 12.10 -29.61 -18.84
CA LEU A 797 11.49 -29.89 -17.56
C LEU A 797 11.84 -28.80 -16.55
N VAL A 798 10.90 -28.48 -15.67
CA VAL A 798 11.21 -27.90 -14.36
C VAL A 798 10.98 -28.96 -13.30
N ILE A 799 12.02 -29.18 -12.49
CA ILE A 799 12.02 -30.14 -11.40
C ILE A 799 12.31 -29.44 -10.09
N ALA A 800 11.87 -30.04 -8.99
CA ALA A 800 12.20 -29.56 -7.66
C ALA A 800 12.70 -30.68 -6.75
N ASP A 801 13.54 -30.33 -5.79
CA ASP A 801 13.91 -31.21 -4.69
C ASP A 801 12.64 -31.58 -3.90
N PHE A 802 12.35 -32.87 -3.81
CA PHE A 802 11.18 -33.37 -3.10
C PHE A 802 11.16 -32.94 -1.63
N SER A 803 12.34 -32.83 -0.99
CA SER A 803 12.47 -32.45 0.41
C SER A 803 12.07 -30.99 0.67
N TRP A 804 12.00 -30.16 -0.37
CA TRP A 804 11.47 -28.80 -0.29
C TRP A 804 9.98 -28.78 0.05
N PHE A 805 9.22 -29.77 -0.46
CA PHE A 805 7.79 -29.93 -0.19
C PHE A 805 7.51 -30.86 0.98
N SER A 806 8.16 -32.03 1.00
CA SER A 806 7.67 -33.19 1.76
C SER A 806 8.78 -34.03 2.39
N LYS A 807 8.47 -34.54 3.59
CA LYS A 807 9.32 -35.48 4.34
C LYS A 807 8.89 -36.95 4.17
N LEU A 808 7.91 -37.23 3.31
CA LEU A 808 7.45 -38.61 3.09
C LEU A 808 8.57 -39.49 2.54
N LYS A 809 8.60 -40.77 2.95
CA LYS A 809 9.61 -41.74 2.47
C LYS A 809 9.26 -42.37 1.12
N GLY A 810 7.98 -42.50 0.78
CA GLY A 810 7.53 -43.05 -0.49
C GLY A 810 7.53 -42.03 -1.64
N ASN A 811 7.38 -42.53 -2.87
CA ASN A 811 7.40 -41.72 -4.11
C ASN A 811 6.03 -41.67 -4.82
N ARG A 812 4.97 -42.19 -4.19
CA ARG A 812 3.63 -42.18 -4.77
C ARG A 812 2.95 -40.82 -4.63
N TYR A 813 3.11 -40.18 -3.47
CA TYR A 813 2.40 -38.96 -3.13
C TYR A 813 3.37 -37.81 -2.88
N LEU A 814 3.05 -36.64 -3.42
CA LEU A 814 3.56 -35.38 -2.90
C LEU A 814 2.60 -34.89 -1.81
N SER A 815 3.14 -34.52 -0.65
CA SER A 815 2.36 -33.91 0.44
C SER A 815 2.74 -32.45 0.53
N VAL A 816 1.75 -31.57 0.46
CA VAL A 816 1.93 -30.12 0.67
C VAL A 816 1.21 -29.76 1.96
N ASP A 817 1.93 -29.22 2.94
CA ASP A 817 1.35 -28.89 4.23
C ASP A 817 0.32 -27.75 4.11
N LYS A 818 -0.82 -27.90 4.77
CA LYS A 818 -1.82 -26.82 4.91
C LYS A 818 -1.24 -25.76 5.85
N PRO A 819 -1.47 -24.47 5.61
CA PRO A 819 -1.04 -23.45 6.55
C PRO A 819 -1.75 -23.66 7.91
N LYS A 820 -1.06 -23.41 9.02
CA LYS A 820 -1.61 -23.65 10.37
C LYS A 820 -2.69 -22.63 10.74
N PRO A 821 -3.88 -23.04 11.24
CA PRO A 821 -4.90 -22.09 11.68
C PRO A 821 -4.49 -21.40 12.98
N ASP A 822 -5.14 -20.27 13.31
CA ASP A 822 -4.97 -19.62 14.60
C ASP A 822 -5.63 -20.44 15.71
N GLN A 823 -4.81 -20.98 16.61
CA GLN A 823 -5.25 -21.80 17.76
C GLN A 823 -4.89 -21.15 19.11
N THR A 824 -4.22 -19.99 19.09
CA THR A 824 -3.69 -19.35 20.30
C THR A 824 -4.43 -18.07 20.63
N SER A 825 -4.77 -17.27 19.62
CA SER A 825 -5.37 -15.93 19.77
C SER A 825 -6.73 -15.81 19.08
N ALA A 826 -7.36 -16.95 18.81
CA ALA A 826 -8.69 -17.05 18.22
C ALA A 826 -9.54 -18.11 18.93
N PRO A 827 -10.89 -18.03 18.82
CA PRO A 827 -11.78 -19.03 19.38
C PRO A 827 -11.48 -20.44 18.89
N LYS A 828 -11.31 -21.35 19.84
CA LYS A 828 -11.10 -22.77 19.55
C LYS A 828 -12.43 -23.44 19.15
N PRO A 829 -12.39 -24.63 18.52
CA PRO A 829 -13.60 -25.35 18.13
C PRO A 829 -14.56 -25.69 19.27
N ASP A 830 -14.04 -25.79 20.50
CA ASP A 830 -14.75 -26.12 21.72
C ASP A 830 -15.13 -24.88 22.54
N CYS A 831 -14.83 -23.67 22.06
CA CYS A 831 -15.29 -22.44 22.71
C CYS A 831 -16.75 -22.14 22.35
N ASP A 832 -17.51 -21.76 23.36
CA ASP A 832 -18.87 -21.26 23.27
C ASP A 832 -19.00 -19.90 24.02
N GLN A 833 -20.23 -19.42 24.17
CA GLN A 833 -20.51 -18.12 24.79
C GLN A 833 -20.21 -18.07 26.30
N SER A 834 -20.26 -19.21 27.02
CA SER A 834 -19.99 -19.25 28.47
C SER A 834 -18.54 -19.59 28.81
N SER A 835 -17.77 -20.12 27.86
CA SER A 835 -16.38 -20.58 28.05
C SER A 835 -15.48 -19.56 28.77
N TYR A 836 -15.56 -18.27 28.41
CA TYR A 836 -14.76 -17.24 29.08
C TYR A 836 -15.24 -16.96 30.51
N GLU A 837 -16.55 -16.97 30.76
CA GLU A 837 -17.10 -16.71 32.09
C GLU A 837 -16.79 -17.84 33.07
N GLU A 838 -16.81 -19.08 32.59
CA GLU A 838 -16.53 -20.28 33.39
C GLU A 838 -15.03 -20.43 33.71
N ALA A 839 -14.15 -20.12 32.74
CA ALA A 839 -12.70 -20.23 32.91
C ALA A 839 -11.94 -19.02 32.31
N PRO A 840 -12.01 -17.82 32.95
CA PRO A 840 -11.44 -16.59 32.39
C PRO A 840 -9.93 -16.65 32.12
N VAL A 841 -9.19 -17.37 32.95
CA VAL A 841 -7.72 -17.49 32.83
C VAL A 841 -7.32 -18.29 31.58
N ASP A 842 -8.04 -19.38 31.31
CA ASP A 842 -7.77 -20.28 30.18
C ASP A 842 -8.24 -19.68 28.86
N HIS A 843 -9.29 -18.86 28.90
CA HIS A 843 -9.93 -18.28 27.73
C HIS A 843 -9.61 -16.80 27.47
N GLN A 844 -8.77 -16.17 28.29
CA GLN A 844 -8.40 -14.74 28.19
C GLN A 844 -7.89 -14.32 26.79
N TRP A 845 -7.30 -15.25 26.02
CA TRP A 845 -6.71 -14.98 24.71
C TRP A 845 -7.51 -15.52 23.53
N CYS A 846 -8.41 -16.49 23.73
CA CYS A 846 -9.08 -17.18 22.63
C CYS A 846 -10.51 -16.70 22.37
N CYS A 847 -11.40 -16.72 23.36
CA CYS A 847 -12.83 -16.40 23.17
C CYS A 847 -13.37 -15.31 24.12
N ARG A 848 -12.47 -14.51 24.72
CA ARG A 848 -12.90 -13.32 25.47
C ARG A 848 -13.53 -12.29 24.52
N SER A 849 -14.79 -11.93 24.77
CA SER A 849 -15.53 -10.96 23.98
C SER A 849 -14.97 -9.53 24.13
N HIS A 850 -15.21 -8.68 23.11
CA HIS A 850 -14.87 -7.25 23.18
C HIS A 850 -15.63 -6.55 24.29
N GLU A 851 -16.89 -6.91 24.52
CA GLU A 851 -17.72 -6.38 25.60
C GLU A 851 -17.04 -6.57 26.96
N SER A 852 -16.57 -7.79 27.26
CA SER A 852 -15.85 -8.06 28.51
C SER A 852 -14.46 -7.43 28.57
N ARG A 853 -13.76 -7.32 27.43
CA ARG A 853 -12.42 -6.73 27.35
C ARG A 853 -12.45 -5.22 27.58
N GLU A 854 -13.32 -4.52 26.89
CA GLU A 854 -13.45 -3.07 26.98
C GLU A 854 -14.09 -2.65 28.30
N ALA A 855 -14.96 -3.48 28.90
CA ALA A 855 -15.45 -3.21 30.24
C ALA A 855 -14.30 -3.17 31.29
N GLU A 856 -13.40 -4.17 31.25
CA GLU A 856 -12.23 -4.19 32.15
C GLU A 856 -11.29 -3.01 31.87
N TRP A 857 -11.02 -2.73 30.59
CA TRP A 857 -10.17 -1.60 30.21
C TRP A 857 -10.75 -0.26 30.67
N SER A 858 -12.06 -0.06 30.53
CA SER A 858 -12.73 1.14 31.05
C SER A 858 -12.62 1.26 32.57
N ASP A 859 -12.77 0.15 33.30
CA ASP A 859 -12.59 0.11 34.75
C ASP A 859 -11.14 0.44 35.15
N GLN A 860 -10.15 -0.06 34.41
CA GLN A 860 -8.73 0.30 34.60
C GLN A 860 -8.48 1.80 34.32
N LEU A 861 -9.00 2.34 33.22
CA LEU A 861 -8.87 3.76 32.89
C LEU A 861 -9.51 4.65 33.96
N ALA A 862 -10.70 4.29 34.45
CA ALA A 862 -11.36 5.00 35.55
C ALA A 862 -10.52 4.98 36.84
N ALA A 863 -9.91 3.85 37.19
CA ALA A 863 -9.02 3.75 38.34
C ALA A 863 -7.76 4.62 38.18
N ARG A 864 -7.19 4.68 36.96
CA ARG A 864 -6.06 5.58 36.64
C ARG A 864 -6.44 7.06 36.76
N ARG A 865 -7.62 7.45 36.26
CA ARG A 865 -8.17 8.80 36.45
C ARG A 865 -8.34 9.14 37.92
N ALA A 866 -8.87 8.23 38.72
CA ALA A 866 -9.05 8.44 40.17
C ALA A 866 -7.72 8.64 40.92
N ARG A 867 -6.62 8.04 40.43
CA ARG A 867 -5.26 8.27 40.95
C ARG A 867 -4.59 9.53 40.40
N GLY A 868 -5.27 10.27 39.53
CA GLY A 868 -4.75 11.46 38.86
C GLY A 868 -3.72 11.18 37.77
N GLU A 869 -3.51 9.92 37.38
CA GLU A 869 -2.51 9.53 36.38
C GLU A 869 -2.86 10.02 34.97
N LEU A 870 -4.13 10.31 34.72
CA LEU A 870 -4.67 10.78 33.44
C LEU A 870 -5.14 12.24 33.50
N ASN A 871 -4.76 12.97 34.56
CA ASN A 871 -5.12 14.36 34.70
C ASN A 871 -4.39 15.23 33.66
N PRO A 872 -4.99 16.32 33.16
CA PRO A 872 -4.31 17.30 32.30
C PRO A 872 -3.05 17.91 32.94
N GLN A 873 -2.87 17.76 34.25
CA GLN A 873 -1.69 18.23 34.98
C GLN A 873 -0.53 17.22 35.01
N THR A 874 -0.72 15.97 34.60
CA THR A 874 0.34 14.96 34.54
C THR A 874 1.37 15.33 33.47
N TRP A 875 2.67 15.17 33.80
CA TRP A 875 3.78 15.50 32.90
C TRP A 875 4.76 14.32 32.79
N PRO A 876 5.18 13.93 31.57
CA PRO A 876 4.75 14.45 30.27
C PRO A 876 3.27 14.15 29.96
N PRO A 877 2.64 14.86 29.00
CA PRO A 877 1.24 14.62 28.64
C PRO A 877 1.00 13.15 28.30
N VAL A 878 -0.04 12.54 28.89
CA VAL A 878 -0.36 11.14 28.62
C VAL A 878 -0.83 11.00 27.19
N ARG A 879 -0.28 10.02 26.47
CA ARG A 879 -0.69 9.74 25.10
C ARG A 879 -1.77 8.67 25.05
N ASP A 880 -2.78 8.94 24.25
CA ASP A 880 -3.66 7.91 23.75
C ASP A 880 -2.94 7.12 22.65
N GLY A 881 -2.40 5.95 23.01
CA GLY A 881 -1.80 5.05 22.03
C GLY A 881 -2.80 4.45 21.05
N ASP A 882 -4.10 4.60 21.30
CA ASP A 882 -5.16 3.99 20.52
C ASP A 882 -5.57 4.89 19.37
N GLY A 883 -5.85 6.17 19.63
CA GLY A 883 -5.99 7.24 18.63
C GLY A 883 -7.38 7.38 17.98
N PHE A 884 -8.41 6.69 18.50
CA PHE A 884 -9.74 6.61 17.87
C PHE A 884 -10.89 7.08 18.76
N ASP A 885 -10.60 7.93 19.75
CA ASP A 885 -11.68 8.72 20.32
C ASP A 885 -12.41 9.48 19.22
N VAL A 886 -13.74 9.37 19.25
CA VAL A 886 -14.62 10.28 18.52
C VAL A 886 -14.22 11.70 18.92
N SER A 887 -14.16 12.60 17.94
CA SER A 887 -13.88 14.01 18.17
C SER A 887 -14.62 14.49 19.42
N PRO A 888 -13.93 15.10 20.39
CA PRO A 888 -14.57 15.69 21.55
C PRO A 888 -15.70 16.63 21.14
N ALA A 889 -16.73 16.75 21.98
CA ALA A 889 -17.82 17.66 21.70
C ALA A 889 -17.30 19.10 21.50
N GLY A 890 -17.54 19.68 20.32
CA GLY A 890 -17.07 21.03 19.98
C GLY A 890 -15.61 21.13 19.52
N ALA A 891 -14.91 20.01 19.31
CA ALA A 891 -13.57 20.04 18.74
C ALA A 891 -13.58 20.68 17.33
N ALA A 892 -12.57 21.51 17.05
CA ALA A 892 -12.39 22.07 15.72
C ALA A 892 -12.21 20.92 14.71
N THR A 893 -13.17 20.78 13.80
CA THR A 893 -13.13 19.84 12.69
C THR A 893 -13.09 20.65 11.41
N GLY A 894 -12.18 20.30 10.51
CA GLY A 894 -12.08 20.95 9.22
C GLY A 894 -13.03 20.30 8.23
N ASN A 895 -13.82 21.11 7.53
CA ASN A 895 -14.66 20.64 6.44
C ASN A 895 -14.15 21.18 5.09
N PRO A 896 -13.58 20.30 4.24
CA PRO A 896 -13.06 20.71 2.94
C PRO A 896 -14.13 21.26 1.97
N TYR A 897 -15.42 21.10 2.29
CA TYR A 897 -16.52 21.59 1.47
C TYR A 897 -17.02 22.99 1.82
N GLU A 898 -16.65 23.56 2.98
CA GLU A 898 -17.22 24.85 3.44
C GLU A 898 -16.70 26.07 2.68
N GLY A 899 -15.46 26.01 2.21
CA GLY A 899 -14.80 27.15 1.56
C GLY A 899 -15.17 27.30 0.10
N ALA A 900 -15.04 28.53 -0.41
CA ALA A 900 -15.02 28.77 -1.85
C ALA A 900 -13.90 27.94 -2.49
N GLN A 901 -14.19 27.44 -3.68
CA GLN A 901 -13.26 26.63 -4.44
C GLN A 901 -11.96 27.37 -4.74
N SER A 902 -10.83 26.66 -4.64
CA SER A 902 -9.53 27.14 -5.09
C SER A 902 -8.80 26.03 -5.84
N ALA A 903 -8.13 26.38 -6.94
CA ALA A 903 -7.29 25.44 -7.67
C ALA A 903 -5.91 25.35 -7.00
N ALA A 904 -5.29 24.17 -7.12
CA ALA A 904 -3.90 24.02 -6.74
C ALA A 904 -3.00 24.88 -7.65
N PRO A 905 -1.90 25.46 -7.13
CA PRO A 905 -0.94 26.17 -7.96
C PRO A 905 -0.34 25.27 -9.06
N ASP A 906 -0.19 25.83 -10.27
CA ASP A 906 0.31 25.13 -11.45
C ASP A 906 1.74 24.59 -11.27
N ASP A 907 2.51 25.05 -10.29
CA ASP A 907 3.87 24.59 -10.00
C ASP A 907 3.93 23.46 -8.95
N GLN A 908 2.82 23.10 -8.30
CA GLN A 908 2.75 22.07 -7.25
C GLN A 908 2.18 20.74 -7.73
N THR A 909 2.79 19.65 -7.27
CA THR A 909 2.44 18.26 -7.56
C THR A 909 1.91 17.55 -6.31
N ILE A 910 1.30 16.37 -6.49
CA ILE A 910 0.88 15.54 -5.35
C ILE A 910 2.05 15.21 -4.40
N ASP A 911 3.27 15.12 -4.93
CA ASP A 911 4.51 14.91 -4.17
C ASP A 911 4.90 16.10 -3.27
N ASP A 912 4.28 17.27 -3.43
CA ASP A 912 4.47 18.42 -2.55
C ASP A 912 3.47 18.39 -1.38
N LEU A 913 2.33 17.70 -1.53
CA LEU A 913 1.31 17.51 -0.48
C LEU A 913 1.56 16.27 0.38
N GLU A 914 2.04 15.20 -0.24
CA GLU A 914 2.60 14.02 0.43
C GLU A 914 4.08 14.26 0.67
#